data_AF-A0AA88UGR1-F1
#
_entry.id   AF-A0AA88UGR1-F1
#
_cell.length_a   1.000
_cell.length_b   1.000
_cell.length_c   1.000
_cell.angle_alpha   90.00
_cell.angle_beta   90.00
_cell.angle_gamma   90.00
#
_symmetry.space_group_name_H-M   'P 1'
#
loop_
_entity.id
_entity.type
_entity.pdbx_description
1 polymer ?
#
loop_
_entity_poly.entity_id
_entity_poly.type
_entity_poly.pdbx_seq_one_letter_code
_entity_poly.pdbx_strand_id
1 'polypeptide(L)'
;SAVLPTAYAYLLFKGIATYGWPPGYWFLDGMIDKLKHVLGLKNSQAVILNAMGYDESDGKITYEKDTNRISFHPPHDPLLPQKVDAFQKLTKKLGGILFMSRYRSTSVHLLGGCNASSDSSHGVCNPYGQVFDTKSPSTVHPGLYVCDASLIPCSVGINPCLTIATASELVSKHLVQDILNYRVKEGIEFVNKTFDKKPGSIASWNIDGIPKSLVVFKETMRGHVGGMPCTAYLKMKLNTRTSKDFDKMSMTIGKSHPLLRGKVGGHVVFKALEIDALHVIDGEVDLCEVDIRTPYTQYMHYHLLLAASSGSRYILEGKKVLNPYLLGIYGLKESTTMHVTFRKVTNYSPGEEMENLKGELHISVIDLLRSVISLEGKRRVNFVFCLLQSLLRTYILQVPRGSDKSSMGSEIFQQPPYLSSSLHEIKTEDGFVISCRHWKCSQSPRSLEGEKSLNPVLLINGYSTESYWLPTEQNDMVRTLLEEGHETWLLQPRLHPSNSSNYFTIEDIGKIDIPAVISKIHEVHGTSTKIHVVAHCVGGLAIHIAIMGGHVSATRIASLSCTNSSMFFRLTASAAFKMWLPLIPMSMVILGKNKTLPLFEILKASTRQRLLKSIARLMPRYERCNCDECDVFSGIFGNTFWHVNISTTMHHWLNKKSLPGLPMAGFPHLRRICNAGFIVDSNGNNSYLSHPERMALSTLYISGGQTLLVTPQTSFLANKYMKLHQPGFRHERVVVDGFGHSDLLIGENSYRKVFPHILSHIGLAEQGRTSALNVKERTFGTGSLAWANDPYEEGKGGLGSLVFPLVTVWFLFLFIVIMVFLF
;
A
#
# COMPACT_ATOMS: atom_id res chain seq x y z
N SER A 1 -13.96 -22.32 2.42
CA SER A 1 -14.09 -21.80 1.03
C SER A 1 -15.05 -22.65 0.22
N ALA A 2 -16.17 -22.07 -0.25
CA ALA A 2 -17.12 -22.82 -1.08
C ALA A 2 -16.51 -23.11 -2.46
N VAL A 3 -16.13 -24.37 -2.70
CA VAL A 3 -16.12 -24.92 -4.05
C VAL A 3 -17.58 -24.87 -4.50
N LEU A 4 -17.90 -23.95 -5.42
CA LEU A 4 -19.12 -24.14 -6.22
C LEU A 4 -18.95 -25.49 -6.90
N PRO A 5 -19.76 -26.51 -6.59
CA PRO A 5 -19.68 -27.77 -7.30
C PRO A 5 -19.87 -27.43 -8.76
N THR A 6 -18.91 -27.76 -9.62
CA THR A 6 -19.16 -27.72 -11.05
C THR A 6 -20.39 -28.57 -11.28
N ALA A 7 -21.46 -27.97 -11.81
CA ALA A 7 -22.80 -28.56 -11.86
C ALA A 7 -22.85 -29.95 -12.51
N TYR A 8 -21.79 -30.28 -13.24
CA TYR A 8 -21.43 -31.61 -13.67
C TYR A 8 -19.90 -31.77 -13.63
N ALA A 9 -19.38 -32.99 -13.57
CA ALA A 9 -17.98 -33.23 -13.87
C ALA A 9 -17.66 -32.79 -15.32
N TYR A 10 -16.44 -32.33 -15.59
CA TYR A 10 -16.03 -31.81 -16.90
C TYR A 10 -15.78 -32.95 -17.92
N LEU A 11 -16.84 -33.72 -18.19
CA LEU A 11 -16.83 -34.88 -19.08
C LEU A 11 -16.77 -34.40 -20.54
N LEU A 12 -15.80 -34.93 -21.30
CA LEU A 12 -15.67 -34.64 -22.73
C LEU A 12 -16.94 -34.98 -23.52
N PHE A 13 -17.66 -36.01 -23.09
CA PHE A 13 -18.82 -36.59 -23.78
C PHE A 13 -20.10 -36.46 -22.94
N LYS A 14 -20.55 -35.22 -22.71
CA LYS A 14 -21.73 -34.91 -21.87
C LYS A 14 -22.94 -35.79 -22.22
N GLY A 15 -23.25 -35.94 -23.51
CA GLY A 15 -24.42 -36.69 -24.02
C GLY A 15 -24.51 -38.19 -23.69
N ILE A 16 -23.45 -38.84 -23.19
CA ILE A 16 -23.49 -40.27 -22.83
C ILE A 16 -24.25 -40.48 -21.50
N ALA A 17 -23.95 -39.65 -20.48
CA ALA A 17 -24.47 -39.81 -19.12
C ALA A 17 -25.64 -38.86 -18.78
N THR A 18 -26.01 -37.96 -19.71
CA THR A 18 -27.12 -37.02 -19.54
C THR A 18 -28.25 -37.22 -20.56
N TYR A 19 -29.45 -36.76 -20.21
CA TYR A 19 -30.49 -36.37 -21.14
C TYR A 19 -30.25 -34.91 -21.58
N GLY A 20 -30.26 -34.66 -22.88
CA GLY A 20 -30.08 -33.33 -23.48
C GLY A 20 -31.36 -32.86 -24.17
N TRP A 21 -31.79 -31.62 -23.92
CA TRP A 21 -32.96 -31.03 -24.57
C TRP A 21 -32.65 -29.64 -25.16
N PRO A 22 -33.14 -29.31 -26.38
CA PRO A 22 -33.98 -30.13 -27.28
C PRO A 22 -33.23 -31.36 -27.84
N PRO A 23 -33.88 -32.40 -28.40
CA PRO A 23 -33.18 -33.62 -28.84
C PRO A 23 -32.17 -33.35 -29.98
N GLY A 24 -30.93 -33.85 -29.87
CA GLY A 24 -29.87 -33.56 -30.85
C GLY A 24 -28.47 -34.09 -30.48
N TYR A 25 -27.46 -33.78 -31.31
CA TYR A 25 -26.07 -34.28 -31.22
C TYR A 25 -25.19 -33.56 -30.17
N TRP A 26 -25.66 -33.39 -28.94
CA TRP A 26 -24.95 -32.71 -27.82
C TRP A 26 -23.77 -33.49 -27.21
N PHE A 27 -23.29 -34.50 -27.92
CA PHE A 27 -22.12 -35.31 -27.55
C PHE A 27 -20.83 -34.49 -27.60
N LEU A 28 -20.70 -33.56 -28.56
CA LEU A 28 -19.50 -32.77 -28.81
C LEU A 28 -19.39 -31.46 -28.00
N ASP A 29 -20.44 -31.01 -27.31
CA ASP A 29 -20.39 -29.72 -26.60
C ASP A 29 -19.31 -29.66 -25.51
N GLY A 30 -19.02 -30.79 -24.86
CA GLY A 30 -17.90 -30.90 -23.91
C GLY A 30 -16.54 -30.70 -24.57
N MET A 31 -16.38 -31.08 -25.84
CA MET A 31 -15.18 -30.80 -26.63
C MET A 31 -15.14 -29.34 -27.09
N ILE A 32 -16.27 -28.77 -27.54
CA ILE A 32 -16.36 -27.38 -28.01
C ILE A 32 -16.07 -26.39 -26.88
N ASP A 33 -16.62 -26.60 -25.68
CA ASP A 33 -16.30 -25.79 -24.50
C ASP A 33 -14.80 -25.85 -24.15
N LYS A 34 -14.21 -27.05 -24.20
CA LYS A 34 -12.78 -27.25 -23.93
C LYS A 34 -11.89 -26.58 -24.99
N LEU A 35 -12.30 -26.61 -26.27
CA LEU A 35 -11.59 -25.95 -27.36
C LEU A 35 -11.62 -24.42 -27.20
N LYS A 36 -12.79 -23.85 -26.87
CA LYS A 36 -12.94 -22.41 -26.59
C LYS A 36 -12.04 -21.97 -25.43
N HIS A 37 -11.97 -22.76 -24.36
CA HIS A 37 -11.11 -22.50 -23.21
C HIS A 37 -9.62 -22.50 -23.59
N VAL A 38 -9.16 -23.47 -24.39
CA VAL A 38 -7.77 -23.52 -24.88
C VAL A 38 -7.44 -22.33 -25.79
N LEU A 39 -8.39 -21.88 -26.60
CA LEU A 39 -8.23 -20.75 -27.54
C LEU A 39 -8.43 -19.36 -26.89
N GLY A 40 -8.65 -19.27 -25.57
CA GLY A 40 -8.89 -18.00 -24.88
C GLY A 40 -10.19 -17.29 -25.29
N LEU A 41 -11.11 -18.00 -25.94
CA LEU A 41 -12.39 -17.47 -26.40
C LEU A 41 -13.38 -17.31 -25.22
N LYS A 42 -14.37 -16.45 -25.40
CA LYS A 42 -15.35 -16.11 -24.35
C LYS A 42 -16.10 -17.37 -23.89
N ASN A 43 -15.88 -17.76 -22.62
CA ASN A 43 -16.43 -18.99 -22.05
C ASN A 43 -17.97 -19.06 -22.13
N SER A 44 -18.48 -20.26 -22.44
CA SER A 44 -19.90 -20.59 -22.34
C SER A 44 -20.40 -20.37 -20.91
N GLN A 45 -21.54 -19.71 -20.74
CA GLN A 45 -22.15 -19.49 -19.42
C GLN A 45 -23.06 -20.65 -19.05
N ALA A 46 -22.92 -21.17 -17.84
CA ALA A 46 -23.77 -22.22 -17.29
C ALA A 46 -24.72 -21.64 -16.23
N VAL A 47 -25.95 -22.12 -16.20
CA VAL A 47 -26.97 -21.78 -15.21
C VAL A 47 -27.48 -23.07 -14.57
N ILE A 48 -27.53 -23.11 -13.24
CA ILE A 48 -28.12 -24.23 -12.50
C ILE A 48 -29.60 -23.94 -12.31
N LEU A 49 -30.47 -24.88 -12.73
CA LEU A 49 -31.90 -24.80 -12.50
C LEU A 49 -32.29 -25.70 -11.33
N ASN A 50 -32.69 -25.09 -10.22
CA ASN A 50 -33.23 -25.79 -9.06
C ASN A 50 -34.76 -25.63 -9.04
N ALA A 51 -35.48 -26.71 -8.75
CA ALA A 51 -36.92 -26.67 -8.48
C ALA A 51 -37.17 -27.10 -7.03
N MET A 52 -37.98 -26.33 -6.32
CA MET A 52 -38.47 -26.67 -4.98
C MET A 52 -39.85 -27.32 -5.08
N GLY A 53 -40.33 -27.89 -3.98
CA GLY A 53 -41.63 -28.57 -3.90
C GLY A 53 -41.59 -29.71 -2.89
N TYR A 54 -42.60 -30.58 -2.97
CA TYR A 54 -42.69 -31.79 -2.16
C TYR A 54 -42.27 -33.03 -2.96
N ASP A 55 -41.85 -34.05 -2.22
CA ASP A 55 -41.75 -35.45 -2.61
C ASP A 55 -42.37 -36.32 -1.49
N GLU A 56 -42.69 -37.57 -1.77
CA GLU A 56 -43.33 -38.48 -0.79
C GLU A 56 -42.39 -38.89 0.36
N SER A 57 -41.14 -38.40 0.36
CA SER A 57 -40.11 -38.67 1.37
C SER A 57 -39.83 -40.18 1.61
N ASP A 58 -40.14 -41.02 0.63
CA ASP A 58 -40.04 -42.50 0.62
C ASP A 58 -38.70 -43.02 0.07
N GLY A 59 -37.75 -42.12 -0.22
CA GLY A 59 -36.45 -42.42 -0.78
C GLY A 59 -35.57 -43.25 0.15
N LYS A 60 -34.76 -44.16 -0.41
CA LYS A 60 -33.96 -45.12 0.36
C LYS A 60 -32.52 -45.17 -0.10
N ILE A 61 -31.60 -45.09 0.86
CA ILE A 61 -30.17 -45.35 0.64
C ILE A 61 -29.85 -46.68 1.31
N THR A 62 -29.42 -47.68 0.55
CA THR A 62 -29.01 -48.98 1.07
C THR A 62 -27.53 -49.20 0.80
N TYR A 63 -26.80 -49.62 1.82
CA TYR A 63 -25.40 -50.01 1.70
C TYR A 63 -25.30 -51.54 1.83
N GLU A 64 -24.92 -52.19 0.74
CA GLU A 64 -24.66 -53.63 0.69
C GLU A 64 -23.22 -53.88 1.14
N LYS A 65 -23.07 -54.38 2.37
CA LYS A 65 -21.77 -54.55 3.03
C LYS A 65 -20.82 -55.49 2.26
N ASP A 66 -21.35 -56.55 1.66
CA ASP A 66 -20.56 -57.59 1.00
C ASP A 66 -20.04 -57.15 -0.39
N THR A 67 -20.76 -56.24 -1.06
CA THR A 67 -20.39 -55.70 -2.38
C THR A 67 -19.75 -54.32 -2.29
N ASN A 68 -19.68 -53.73 -1.09
CA ASN A 68 -19.35 -52.32 -0.85
C ASN A 68 -20.20 -51.32 -1.66
N ARG A 69 -21.39 -51.73 -2.11
CA ARG A 69 -22.23 -50.95 -3.03
C ARG A 69 -23.23 -50.09 -2.26
N ILE A 70 -23.26 -48.80 -2.60
CA ILE A 70 -24.32 -47.88 -2.18
C ILE A 70 -25.35 -47.81 -3.30
N SER A 71 -26.59 -48.21 -3.02
CA SER A 71 -27.72 -48.10 -3.94
C SER A 71 -28.68 -47.01 -3.45
N PHE A 72 -28.96 -46.04 -4.32
CA PHE A 72 -29.87 -44.93 -4.05
C PHE A 72 -31.17 -45.09 -4.83
N HIS A 73 -32.29 -45.19 -4.09
CA HIS A 73 -33.63 -45.16 -4.63
C HIS A 73 -34.23 -43.77 -4.36
N PRO A 74 -34.43 -42.93 -5.39
CA PRO A 74 -34.98 -41.59 -5.21
C PRO A 74 -36.44 -41.66 -4.71
N PRO A 75 -36.89 -40.69 -3.90
CA PRO A 75 -38.29 -40.60 -3.49
C PRO A 75 -39.20 -40.33 -4.70
N HIS A 76 -40.46 -40.75 -4.59
CA HIS A 76 -41.51 -40.41 -5.54
C HIS A 76 -41.78 -38.90 -5.53
N ASP A 77 -41.85 -38.30 -6.71
CA ASP A 77 -42.08 -36.86 -6.89
C ASP A 77 -43.16 -36.71 -7.97
N PRO A 78 -44.43 -36.52 -7.59
CA PRO A 78 -45.54 -36.46 -8.54
C PRO A 78 -45.48 -35.19 -9.42
N LEU A 79 -44.73 -34.17 -9.01
CA LEU A 79 -44.54 -32.92 -9.74
C LEU A 79 -43.31 -32.94 -10.66
N LEU A 80 -42.48 -34.00 -10.64
CA LEU A 80 -41.28 -34.08 -11.47
C LEU A 80 -41.53 -33.81 -12.97
N PRO A 81 -42.58 -34.35 -13.62
CA PRO A 81 -42.85 -34.04 -15.03
C PRO A 81 -43.10 -32.55 -15.28
N GLN A 82 -43.79 -31.86 -14.36
CA GLN A 82 -44.06 -30.43 -14.44
C GLN A 82 -42.80 -29.59 -14.21
N LYS A 83 -41.94 -30.02 -13.26
CA LYS A 83 -40.62 -29.40 -13.01
C LYS A 83 -39.73 -29.49 -14.25
N VAL A 84 -39.72 -30.63 -14.94
CA VAL A 84 -38.97 -30.85 -16.19
C VAL A 84 -39.50 -30.00 -17.34
N ASP A 85 -40.82 -29.94 -17.55
CA ASP A 85 -41.44 -29.06 -18.55
C ASP A 85 -41.14 -27.57 -18.29
N ALA A 86 -41.18 -27.13 -17.02
CA ALA A 86 -40.78 -25.78 -16.64
C ALA A 86 -39.30 -25.50 -16.97
N PHE A 87 -38.39 -26.44 -16.72
CA PHE A 87 -36.97 -26.32 -17.10
C PHE A 87 -36.79 -26.26 -18.62
N GLN A 88 -37.51 -27.07 -19.40
CA GLN A 88 -37.46 -27.03 -20.87
C GLN A 88 -37.98 -25.68 -21.40
N LYS A 89 -39.10 -25.18 -20.90
CA LYS A 89 -39.66 -23.86 -21.24
C LYS A 89 -38.70 -22.72 -20.92
N LEU A 90 -38.02 -22.77 -19.77
CA LEU A 90 -37.02 -21.76 -19.37
C LEU A 90 -35.78 -21.84 -20.26
N THR A 91 -35.22 -23.02 -20.47
CA THR A 91 -34.09 -23.28 -21.37
C THR A 91 -34.36 -22.75 -22.79
N LYS A 92 -35.57 -23.00 -23.33
CA LYS A 92 -36.00 -22.48 -24.63
C LYS A 92 -35.99 -20.95 -24.68
N LYS A 93 -36.51 -20.29 -23.64
CA LYS A 93 -36.51 -18.80 -23.54
C LYS A 93 -35.10 -18.22 -23.40
N LEU A 94 -34.19 -18.95 -22.77
CA LEU A 94 -32.79 -18.54 -22.60
C LEU A 94 -31.89 -18.89 -23.80
N GLY A 95 -32.40 -19.62 -24.81
CA GLY A 95 -31.61 -20.09 -25.95
C GLY A 95 -30.52 -21.10 -25.56
N GLY A 96 -30.69 -21.79 -24.43
CA GLY A 96 -29.70 -22.73 -23.89
C GLY A 96 -29.96 -24.19 -24.27
N ILE A 97 -29.12 -25.08 -23.71
CA ILE A 97 -29.27 -26.54 -23.78
C ILE A 97 -29.45 -27.05 -22.35
N LEU A 98 -30.50 -27.85 -22.11
CA LEU A 98 -30.76 -28.44 -20.80
C LEU A 98 -30.04 -29.79 -20.70
N PHE A 99 -29.15 -29.93 -19.74
CA PHE A 99 -28.51 -31.20 -19.38
C PHE A 99 -29.07 -31.70 -18.05
N MET A 100 -29.57 -32.93 -18.02
CA MET A 100 -30.03 -33.62 -16.80
C MET A 100 -29.36 -34.99 -16.67
N SER A 101 -29.00 -35.43 -15.46
CA SER A 101 -28.48 -36.80 -15.24
C SER A 101 -29.50 -37.86 -15.69
N ARG A 102 -29.04 -38.92 -16.38
CA ARG A 102 -29.90 -40.10 -16.66
C ARG A 102 -30.19 -40.92 -15.41
N TYR A 103 -29.28 -40.91 -14.44
CA TYR A 103 -29.48 -41.52 -13.14
C TYR A 103 -30.24 -40.53 -12.24
N ARG A 104 -31.44 -40.89 -11.79
CA ARG A 104 -32.28 -40.08 -10.90
C ARG A 104 -31.70 -40.13 -9.48
N SER A 105 -30.64 -39.35 -9.24
CA SER A 105 -29.95 -39.19 -7.96
C SER A 105 -30.38 -37.92 -7.21
N THR A 106 -31.61 -37.45 -7.44
CA THR A 106 -32.14 -36.17 -6.93
C THR A 106 -33.48 -36.36 -6.20
N SER A 107 -33.51 -35.98 -4.92
CA SER A 107 -34.73 -35.62 -4.16
C SER A 107 -34.90 -34.10 -4.21
N VAL A 108 -36.08 -33.60 -3.82
CA VAL A 108 -36.34 -32.15 -3.79
C VAL A 108 -35.51 -31.44 -2.71
N HIS A 109 -35.25 -32.09 -1.57
CA HIS A 109 -34.16 -31.74 -0.63
C HIS A 109 -33.78 -32.96 0.22
N LEU A 110 -32.48 -33.15 0.50
CA LEU A 110 -31.99 -34.15 1.45
C LEU A 110 -32.26 -33.71 2.90
N LEU A 111 -33.50 -33.88 3.35
CA LEU A 111 -33.93 -33.73 4.74
C LEU A 111 -34.22 -35.11 5.34
N GLY A 112 -34.26 -35.20 6.67
CA GLY A 112 -34.59 -36.41 7.42
C GLY A 112 -33.43 -37.41 7.57
N GLY A 113 -33.75 -38.55 8.17
CA GLY A 113 -32.82 -39.64 8.47
C GLY A 113 -32.42 -39.74 9.96
N CYS A 114 -32.39 -38.61 10.68
CA CYS A 114 -32.26 -38.56 12.13
C CYS A 114 -33.48 -37.85 12.75
N ASN A 115 -34.68 -38.18 12.25
CA ASN A 115 -35.92 -37.44 12.51
C ASN A 115 -36.14 -37.18 14.00
N ALA A 116 -36.55 -35.94 14.32
CA ALA A 116 -36.99 -35.57 15.66
C ALA A 116 -38.36 -36.18 15.98
N SER A 117 -38.52 -36.72 17.19
CA SER A 117 -39.71 -37.44 17.67
C SER A 117 -39.93 -37.22 19.17
N SER A 118 -41.12 -37.54 19.67
CA SER A 118 -41.42 -37.66 21.10
C SER A 118 -40.63 -38.77 21.78
N ASP A 119 -40.32 -39.84 21.04
CA ASP A 119 -39.78 -41.08 21.56
C ASP A 119 -38.97 -41.85 20.49
N SER A 120 -38.20 -42.82 20.98
CA SER A 120 -37.27 -43.65 20.20
C SER A 120 -37.92 -44.67 19.25
N SER A 121 -39.24 -44.90 19.31
CA SER A 121 -39.93 -45.80 18.38
C SER A 121 -40.33 -45.10 17.07
N HIS A 122 -40.39 -43.76 17.08
CA HIS A 122 -40.83 -42.94 15.96
C HIS A 122 -39.76 -41.96 15.43
N GLY A 123 -38.56 -41.92 16.03
CA GLY A 123 -37.44 -41.12 15.53
C GLY A 123 -36.11 -41.41 16.23
N VAL A 124 -35.05 -40.74 15.76
CA VAL A 124 -33.67 -40.94 16.24
C VAL A 124 -33.31 -39.91 17.32
N CYS A 125 -33.89 -38.71 17.23
CA CYS A 125 -33.62 -37.60 18.12
C CYS A 125 -34.89 -37.14 18.84
N ASN A 126 -34.74 -36.53 20.02
CA ASN A 126 -35.82 -35.79 20.65
C ASN A 126 -35.99 -34.38 19.98
N PRO A 127 -37.00 -33.57 20.36
CA PRO A 127 -37.24 -32.25 19.75
C PRO A 127 -36.11 -31.22 19.97
N TYR A 128 -35.14 -31.52 20.84
CA TYR A 128 -33.97 -30.71 21.15
C TYR A 128 -32.69 -31.22 20.47
N GLY A 129 -32.82 -32.20 19.58
CA GLY A 129 -31.72 -32.77 18.80
C GLY A 129 -30.88 -33.83 19.54
N GLN A 130 -31.21 -34.18 20.78
CA GLN A 130 -30.47 -35.22 21.52
C GLN A 130 -30.83 -36.60 20.97
N VAL A 131 -29.82 -37.43 20.70
CA VAL A 131 -30.02 -38.79 20.17
C VAL A 131 -30.53 -39.72 21.28
N PHE A 132 -31.59 -40.49 21.02
CA PHE A 132 -32.12 -41.46 21.98
C PHE A 132 -31.14 -42.62 22.24
N ASP A 133 -31.08 -43.12 23.48
CA ASP A 133 -30.29 -44.31 23.82
C ASP A 133 -31.09 -45.59 23.56
N THR A 134 -30.60 -46.41 22.63
CA THR A 134 -31.15 -47.74 22.31
C THR A 134 -31.30 -48.69 23.52
N LYS A 135 -30.58 -48.46 24.62
CA LYS A 135 -30.65 -49.29 25.84
C LYS A 135 -31.81 -48.94 26.76
N SER A 136 -32.43 -47.76 26.63
CA SER A 136 -33.53 -47.32 27.48
C SER A 136 -34.38 -46.28 26.73
N PRO A 137 -35.64 -46.62 26.35
CA PRO A 137 -36.43 -45.83 25.38
C PRO A 137 -36.70 -44.37 25.77
N SER A 138 -36.62 -44.06 27.07
CA SER A 138 -36.89 -42.74 27.67
C SER A 138 -35.63 -41.92 27.98
N THR A 139 -34.45 -42.39 27.57
CA THR A 139 -33.16 -41.72 27.83
C THR A 139 -32.45 -41.33 26.53
N VAL A 140 -31.51 -40.39 26.64
CA VAL A 140 -30.70 -39.87 25.52
C VAL A 140 -29.22 -40.05 25.79
N HIS A 141 -28.41 -40.17 24.73
CA HIS A 141 -26.96 -40.24 24.83
C HIS A 141 -26.36 -38.90 25.29
N PRO A 142 -25.65 -38.84 26.44
CA PRO A 142 -25.06 -37.60 26.93
C PRO A 142 -24.06 -37.00 25.94
N GLY A 143 -24.20 -35.71 25.63
CA GLY A 143 -23.30 -34.98 24.75
C GLY A 143 -23.48 -35.24 23.25
N LEU A 144 -24.39 -36.13 22.82
CA LEU A 144 -24.61 -36.46 21.42
C LEU A 144 -25.87 -35.78 20.87
N TYR A 145 -25.67 -34.81 19.97
CA TYR A 145 -26.73 -34.01 19.37
C TYR A 145 -26.63 -34.03 17.84
N VAL A 146 -27.78 -34.01 17.17
CA VAL A 146 -27.93 -33.70 15.75
C VAL A 146 -28.53 -32.30 15.65
N CYS A 147 -28.01 -31.47 14.74
CA CYS A 147 -28.40 -30.06 14.62
C CYS A 147 -28.59 -29.58 13.17
N ASP A 148 -28.72 -30.51 12.22
CA ASP A 148 -28.78 -30.22 10.78
C ASP A 148 -30.15 -30.58 10.16
N ALA A 149 -30.17 -30.64 8.83
CA ALA A 149 -31.33 -31.01 8.02
C ALA A 149 -31.96 -32.37 8.35
N SER A 150 -31.20 -33.30 8.95
CA SER A 150 -31.65 -34.67 9.19
C SER A 150 -32.66 -34.81 10.33
N LEU A 151 -32.84 -33.78 11.17
CA LEU A 151 -33.92 -33.69 12.16
C LEU A 151 -35.30 -33.51 11.52
N ILE A 152 -35.37 -32.90 10.33
CA ILE A 152 -36.62 -32.46 9.71
C ILE A 152 -37.22 -33.64 8.94
N PRO A 153 -38.42 -34.14 9.30
CA PRO A 153 -38.86 -35.48 8.89
C PRO A 153 -39.20 -35.66 7.40
N CYS A 154 -39.48 -34.57 6.67
CA CYS A 154 -39.89 -34.59 5.27
C CYS A 154 -39.54 -33.27 4.55
N SER A 155 -39.69 -33.26 3.22
CA SER A 155 -39.50 -32.04 2.42
C SER A 155 -40.52 -30.94 2.80
N VAL A 156 -40.04 -29.72 3.07
CA VAL A 156 -40.88 -28.59 3.56
C VAL A 156 -41.53 -27.77 2.44
N GLY A 157 -41.52 -28.25 1.19
CA GLY A 157 -42.12 -27.58 0.02
C GLY A 157 -41.37 -26.33 -0.51
N ILE A 158 -40.66 -25.63 0.37
CA ILE A 158 -39.91 -24.39 0.11
C ILE A 158 -38.42 -24.57 0.42
N ASN A 159 -37.60 -23.53 0.20
CA ASN A 159 -36.19 -23.54 0.57
C ASN A 159 -36.03 -23.72 2.11
N PRO A 160 -35.43 -24.83 2.58
CA PRO A 160 -35.39 -25.18 4.01
C PRO A 160 -34.34 -24.41 4.80
N CYS A 161 -33.54 -23.54 4.19
CA CYS A 161 -32.40 -22.86 4.84
C CYS A 161 -32.77 -22.19 6.16
N LEU A 162 -33.88 -21.46 6.22
CA LEU A 162 -34.36 -20.82 7.46
C LEU A 162 -34.91 -21.84 8.47
N THR A 163 -35.58 -22.90 8.01
CA THR A 163 -36.09 -23.98 8.86
C THR A 163 -34.95 -24.74 9.54
N ILE A 164 -33.91 -25.10 8.77
CA ILE A 164 -32.69 -25.74 9.27
C ILE A 164 -31.99 -24.81 10.28
N ALA A 165 -31.76 -23.55 9.92
CA ALA A 165 -31.13 -22.59 10.83
C ALA A 165 -31.92 -22.40 12.14
N THR A 166 -33.25 -22.38 12.08
CA THR A 166 -34.13 -22.31 13.26
C THR A 166 -34.02 -23.57 14.13
N ALA A 167 -33.96 -24.76 13.51
CA ALA A 167 -33.72 -26.01 14.22
C ALA A 167 -32.33 -26.03 14.89
N SER A 168 -31.28 -25.64 14.17
CA SER A 168 -29.91 -25.52 14.73
C SER A 168 -29.85 -24.52 15.90
N GLU A 169 -30.56 -23.39 15.81
CA GLU A 169 -30.65 -22.40 16.89
C GLU A 169 -31.39 -22.96 18.11
N LEU A 170 -32.46 -23.73 17.91
CA LEU A 170 -33.19 -24.39 19.00
C LEU A 170 -32.34 -25.44 19.71
N VAL A 171 -31.65 -26.30 18.95
CA VAL A 171 -30.74 -27.33 19.47
C VAL A 171 -29.59 -26.70 20.25
N SER A 172 -28.93 -25.69 19.69
CA SER A 172 -27.79 -25.02 20.36
C SER A 172 -28.18 -24.33 21.67
N LYS A 173 -29.38 -23.75 21.78
CA LYS A 173 -29.90 -23.20 23.04
C LYS A 173 -30.04 -24.29 24.12
N HIS A 174 -30.54 -25.47 23.77
CA HIS A 174 -30.70 -26.58 24.71
C HIS A 174 -29.36 -27.20 25.09
N LEU A 175 -28.45 -27.40 24.13
CA LEU A 175 -27.08 -27.85 24.39
C LEU A 175 -26.34 -26.93 25.39
N VAL A 176 -26.48 -25.61 25.26
CA VAL A 176 -25.92 -24.65 26.23
C VAL A 176 -26.56 -24.83 27.61
N GLN A 177 -27.89 -24.98 27.68
CA GLN A 177 -28.59 -25.18 28.94
C GLN A 177 -28.19 -26.49 29.63
N ASP A 178 -28.02 -27.57 28.88
CA ASP A 178 -27.57 -28.87 29.41
C ASP A 178 -26.15 -28.80 29.96
N ILE A 179 -25.23 -28.11 29.28
CA ILE A 179 -23.86 -27.88 29.77
C ILE A 179 -23.85 -27.05 31.06
N LEU A 180 -24.71 -26.03 31.16
CA LEU A 180 -24.86 -25.24 32.38
C LEU A 180 -25.41 -26.10 33.54
N ASN A 181 -26.46 -26.88 33.28
CA ASN A 181 -27.06 -27.80 34.25
C ASN A 181 -26.05 -28.88 34.71
N TYR A 182 -25.21 -29.38 33.80
CA TYR A 182 -24.15 -30.35 34.12
C TYR A 182 -23.09 -29.74 35.05
N ARG A 183 -22.57 -28.54 34.72
CA ARG A 183 -21.55 -27.86 35.56
C ARG A 183 -22.06 -27.51 36.97
N VAL A 184 -23.34 -27.15 37.10
CA VAL A 184 -23.97 -26.92 38.41
C VAL A 184 -24.03 -28.21 39.24
N LYS A 185 -24.25 -29.37 38.60
CA LYS A 185 -24.23 -30.67 39.30
C LYS A 185 -22.84 -31.12 39.75
N GLU A 186 -21.76 -30.72 39.07
CA GLU A 186 -20.38 -31.04 39.47
C GLU A 186 -19.77 -30.03 40.47
N GLY A 187 -20.57 -29.14 41.07
CA GLY A 187 -20.11 -28.26 42.15
C GLY A 187 -19.15 -27.15 41.73
N ILE A 188 -19.05 -26.85 40.43
CA ILE A 188 -18.25 -25.72 39.92
C ILE A 188 -19.07 -24.43 40.09
N GLU A 189 -18.82 -23.70 41.18
CA GLU A 189 -19.48 -22.42 41.45
C GLU A 189 -19.26 -21.42 40.32
N PHE A 190 -20.36 -20.87 39.80
CA PHE A 190 -20.32 -19.71 38.93
C PHE A 190 -20.03 -18.46 39.77
N VAL A 191 -18.91 -17.79 39.49
CA VAL A 191 -18.78 -16.36 39.79
C VAL A 191 -19.78 -15.61 38.91
N ASN A 192 -21.00 -15.46 39.43
CA ASN A 192 -22.04 -14.64 38.82
C ASN A 192 -21.57 -13.19 38.79
N LYS A 193 -21.01 -12.75 37.67
CA LYS A 193 -21.16 -11.36 37.25
C LYS A 193 -22.63 -11.15 36.93
N THR A 194 -23.38 -10.74 37.96
CA THR A 194 -24.73 -10.22 37.87
C THR A 194 -24.77 -9.10 36.84
N PHE A 195 -25.25 -9.42 35.64
CA PHE A 195 -25.87 -8.41 34.81
C PHE A 195 -27.18 -8.03 35.49
N ASP A 196 -27.21 -6.85 36.09
CA ASP A 196 -28.40 -6.29 36.75
C ASP A 196 -29.59 -6.28 35.80
N LYS A 197 -30.47 -7.28 35.95
CA LYS A 197 -31.81 -7.25 35.40
C LYS A 197 -32.64 -6.27 36.23
N LYS A 198 -32.50 -4.96 35.95
CA LYS A 198 -33.67 -4.10 36.04
C LYS A 198 -34.64 -4.55 34.94
N PRO A 199 -35.89 -4.93 35.27
CA PRO A 199 -36.90 -5.21 34.26
C PRO A 199 -37.37 -3.89 33.64
N GLY A 200 -36.52 -3.30 32.81
CA GLY A 200 -36.99 -2.39 31.77
C GLY A 200 -37.95 -3.20 30.90
N SER A 201 -39.19 -2.73 30.82
CA SER A 201 -40.20 -3.38 30.00
C SER A 201 -39.66 -3.59 28.59
N ILE A 202 -40.02 -4.72 27.97
CA ILE A 202 -40.08 -4.77 26.52
C ILE A 202 -41.27 -3.89 26.14
N ALA A 203 -41.03 -2.57 26.16
CA ALA A 203 -41.80 -1.66 25.35
C ALA A 203 -41.72 -2.22 23.95
N SER A 204 -42.89 -2.49 23.36
CA SER A 204 -43.02 -2.75 21.94
C SER A 204 -42.22 -1.69 21.21
N TRP A 205 -41.13 -2.09 20.54
CA TRP A 205 -40.47 -1.23 19.58
C TRP A 205 -41.46 -1.11 18.42
N ASN A 206 -42.36 -0.12 18.51
CA ASN A 206 -43.03 0.42 17.34
C ASN A 206 -41.92 0.73 16.34
N ILE A 207 -41.96 0.08 15.18
CA ILE A 207 -41.01 0.30 14.09
C ILE A 207 -41.40 1.59 13.35
N ASP A 208 -41.57 2.66 14.12
CA ASP A 208 -41.88 4.03 13.74
C ASP A 208 -40.81 4.93 14.33
N GLY A 209 -39.60 4.86 13.78
CA GLY A 209 -38.51 5.68 14.31
C GLY A 209 -37.09 5.33 13.88
N ILE A 210 -36.83 4.21 13.19
CA ILE A 210 -35.50 3.99 12.59
C ILE A 210 -35.25 5.14 11.59
N PRO A 211 -34.20 5.96 11.77
CA PRO A 211 -33.87 6.97 10.78
C PRO A 211 -33.45 6.23 9.50
N LYS A 212 -34.35 6.16 8.52
CA LYS A 212 -34.18 5.44 7.25
C LYS A 212 -32.81 5.80 6.66
N SER A 213 -31.90 4.83 6.64
CA SER A 213 -30.50 5.03 6.24
C SER A 213 -30.43 5.81 4.93
N LEU A 214 -29.80 6.98 4.98
CA LEU A 214 -30.06 8.02 3.99
C LEU A 214 -29.36 7.76 2.65
N VAL A 215 -28.26 6.98 2.66
CA VAL A 215 -27.57 6.43 1.48
C VAL A 215 -26.94 5.05 1.77
N VAL A 216 -27.09 4.10 0.85
CA VAL A 216 -26.48 2.76 0.88
C VAL A 216 -25.95 2.40 -0.51
N PHE A 217 -24.78 1.77 -0.60
CA PHE A 217 -24.26 1.15 -1.83
C PHE A 217 -23.34 -0.04 -1.53
N LYS A 218 -22.93 -0.78 -2.57
CA LYS A 218 -22.03 -1.94 -2.47
C LYS A 218 -20.75 -1.69 -3.27
N GLU A 219 -19.61 -2.14 -2.75
CA GLU A 219 -18.30 -1.99 -3.38
C GLU A 219 -17.58 -3.34 -3.36
N THR A 220 -16.94 -3.71 -4.46
CA THR A 220 -16.17 -4.97 -4.57
C THR A 220 -14.77 -4.63 -5.07
N MET A 221 -13.77 -5.00 -4.28
CA MET A 221 -12.36 -4.73 -4.57
C MET A 221 -11.58 -6.04 -4.63
N ARG A 222 -10.65 -6.17 -5.59
CA ARG A 222 -9.86 -7.39 -5.84
C ARG A 222 -8.40 -7.02 -6.04
N GLY A 223 -7.49 -7.80 -5.49
CA GLY A 223 -6.06 -7.59 -5.69
C GLY A 223 -5.24 -8.52 -4.80
N HIS A 224 -4.10 -8.04 -4.31
CA HIS A 224 -3.14 -8.85 -3.57
C HIS A 224 -2.71 -8.14 -2.28
N VAL A 225 -2.58 -8.90 -1.20
CA VAL A 225 -2.09 -8.46 0.13
C VAL A 225 -1.04 -9.47 0.58
N GLY A 226 0.17 -9.01 0.89
CA GLY A 226 1.33 -9.88 1.12
C GLY A 226 1.69 -10.73 -0.11
N GLY A 227 1.44 -10.22 -1.32
CA GLY A 227 1.56 -10.98 -2.58
C GLY A 227 0.45 -12.02 -2.83
N MET A 228 -0.46 -12.24 -1.87
CA MET A 228 -1.48 -13.28 -1.90
C MET A 228 -2.86 -12.72 -2.29
N PRO A 229 -3.68 -13.44 -3.07
CA PRO A 229 -4.94 -12.92 -3.61
C PRO A 229 -5.98 -12.67 -2.51
N CYS A 230 -6.55 -11.47 -2.53
CA CYS A 230 -7.54 -10.99 -1.57
C CYS A 230 -8.72 -10.31 -2.30
N THR A 231 -9.94 -10.44 -1.76
CA THR A 231 -11.13 -9.76 -2.29
C THR A 231 -12.00 -9.24 -1.15
N ALA A 232 -12.31 -7.95 -1.17
CA ALA A 232 -13.24 -7.32 -0.23
C ALA A 232 -14.62 -7.11 -0.88
N TYR A 233 -15.68 -7.59 -0.22
CA TYR A 233 -17.08 -7.41 -0.59
C TYR A 233 -17.76 -6.54 0.47
N LEU A 234 -17.80 -5.25 0.23
CA LEU A 234 -18.17 -4.23 1.22
C LEU A 234 -19.56 -3.65 0.93
N LYS A 235 -20.32 -3.34 1.99
CA LYS A 235 -21.61 -2.67 1.94
C LYS A 235 -21.55 -1.41 2.81
N MET A 236 -21.59 -0.26 2.15
CA MET A 236 -21.48 1.04 2.80
C MET A 236 -22.85 1.54 3.25
N LYS A 237 -22.95 2.04 4.48
CA LYS A 237 -24.12 2.75 5.01
C LYS A 237 -23.67 4.13 5.49
N LEU A 238 -23.96 5.18 4.72
CA LEU A 238 -23.50 6.55 5.01
C LEU A 238 -24.54 7.37 5.79
N ASN A 239 -24.04 8.37 6.50
CA ASN A 239 -24.80 9.32 7.33
C ASN A 239 -25.63 8.64 8.44
N THR A 240 -24.93 8.02 9.39
CA THR A 240 -25.50 7.21 10.48
C THR A 240 -25.81 7.97 11.78
N ARG A 241 -25.58 9.29 11.87
CA ARG A 241 -25.85 10.10 13.08
C ARG A 241 -27.12 10.95 12.95
N THR A 242 -27.89 10.98 14.04
CA THR A 242 -29.16 11.71 14.20
C THR A 242 -28.98 13.22 14.36
N SER A 243 -30.00 14.00 14.03
CA SER A 243 -29.95 15.48 14.06
C SER A 243 -29.59 16.09 15.41
N LYS A 244 -29.83 15.39 16.54
CA LYS A 244 -29.52 15.88 17.89
C LYS A 244 -28.01 16.02 18.19
N ASP A 245 -27.13 15.44 17.37
CA ASP A 245 -25.67 15.63 17.51
C ASP A 245 -25.15 16.87 16.74
N PHE A 246 -25.97 17.49 15.88
CA PHE A 246 -25.51 18.60 15.02
C PHE A 246 -25.23 19.88 15.82
N ASP A 247 -25.95 20.12 16.92
CA ASP A 247 -25.89 21.39 17.66
C ASP A 247 -24.84 21.42 18.79
N LYS A 248 -24.12 20.33 19.05
CA LYS A 248 -23.17 20.23 20.18
C LYS A 248 -21.72 19.91 19.84
N MET A 249 -21.43 19.65 18.56
CA MET A 249 -20.05 19.57 18.07
C MET A 249 -19.91 20.57 16.94
N SER A 250 -19.35 21.74 17.25
CA SER A 250 -18.92 22.71 16.24
C SER A 250 -18.01 22.04 15.20
N MET A 251 -17.84 22.68 14.04
CA MET A 251 -16.94 22.23 12.96
C MET A 251 -15.52 22.00 13.50
N THR A 252 -15.25 20.80 14.01
CA THR A 252 -13.95 20.44 14.54
C THR A 252 -13.00 20.35 13.35
N ILE A 253 -11.94 21.15 13.38
CA ILE A 253 -10.93 21.22 12.31
C ILE A 253 -10.48 19.79 11.96
N GLY A 254 -10.48 19.47 10.66
CA GLY A 254 -10.09 18.14 10.14
C GLY A 254 -11.23 17.11 9.98
N LYS A 255 -12.48 17.41 10.36
CA LYS A 255 -13.61 16.47 10.17
C LYS A 255 -14.33 16.67 8.83
N SER A 256 -14.46 15.58 8.06
CA SER A 256 -15.17 15.55 6.77
C SER A 256 -16.69 15.66 6.91
N HIS A 257 -17.36 15.95 5.80
CA HIS A 257 -18.80 16.17 5.76
C HIS A 257 -19.58 14.90 6.19
N PRO A 258 -20.61 14.99 7.08
CA PRO A 258 -21.32 13.81 7.60
C PRO A 258 -21.91 12.86 6.55
N LEU A 259 -22.30 13.36 5.38
CA LEU A 259 -22.79 12.52 4.26
C LEU A 259 -21.71 11.63 3.63
N LEU A 260 -20.42 11.93 3.84
CA LEU A 260 -19.27 11.18 3.31
C LEU A 260 -18.70 10.18 4.34
N ARG A 261 -19.35 10.05 5.49
CA ARG A 261 -18.95 9.18 6.61
C ARG A 261 -20.00 8.12 6.88
N GLY A 262 -19.59 6.94 7.34
CA GLY A 262 -20.53 5.88 7.66
C GLY A 262 -19.92 4.62 8.24
N LYS A 263 -20.79 3.61 8.38
CA LYS A 263 -20.40 2.26 8.79
C LYS A 263 -20.30 1.35 7.57
N VAL A 264 -19.33 0.44 7.61
CA VAL A 264 -19.07 -0.60 6.61
C VAL A 264 -19.48 -1.94 7.19
N GLY A 265 -20.20 -2.74 6.41
CA GLY A 265 -20.38 -4.17 6.66
C GLY A 265 -19.95 -5.00 5.45
N GLY A 266 -20.07 -6.32 5.55
CA GLY A 266 -19.73 -7.23 4.46
C GLY A 266 -18.71 -8.27 4.91
N HIS A 267 -17.87 -8.71 3.96
CA HIS A 267 -16.84 -9.72 4.25
C HIS A 267 -15.63 -9.58 3.33
N VAL A 268 -14.50 -10.12 3.76
CA VAL A 268 -13.23 -10.17 3.03
C VAL A 268 -12.85 -11.64 2.84
N VAL A 269 -12.59 -12.03 1.60
CA VAL A 269 -12.12 -13.38 1.26
C VAL A 269 -10.60 -13.32 1.13
N PHE A 270 -9.89 -13.84 2.13
CA PHE A 270 -8.42 -13.90 2.15
C PHE A 270 -7.94 -15.32 2.47
N LYS A 271 -8.15 -16.23 1.50
CA LYS A 271 -7.99 -17.69 1.64
C LYS A 271 -6.60 -18.18 2.06
N ALA A 272 -5.58 -17.32 1.97
CA ALA A 272 -4.21 -17.68 2.33
C ALA A 272 -3.96 -17.65 3.86
N LEU A 273 -4.82 -16.98 4.63
CA LEU A 273 -4.74 -16.93 6.09
C LEU A 273 -5.87 -17.69 6.79
N GLU A 274 -7.10 -17.60 6.26
CA GLU A 274 -8.29 -18.22 6.83
C GLU A 274 -9.11 -18.87 5.70
N ILE A 275 -9.60 -20.10 5.92
CA ILE A 275 -10.29 -20.89 4.87
C ILE A 275 -11.65 -20.27 4.49
N ASP A 276 -12.28 -19.59 5.44
CA ASP A 276 -13.60 -18.98 5.31
C ASP A 276 -13.54 -17.47 5.10
N ALA A 277 -14.70 -16.85 4.89
CA ALA A 277 -14.80 -15.41 4.75
C ALA A 277 -14.60 -14.73 6.11
N LEU A 278 -13.77 -13.68 6.12
CA LEU A 278 -13.60 -12.79 7.25
C LEU A 278 -14.75 -11.79 7.28
N HIS A 279 -15.64 -11.88 8.26
CA HIS A 279 -16.81 -11.01 8.34
C HIS A 279 -16.50 -9.70 9.06
N VAL A 280 -16.98 -8.57 8.53
CA VAL A 280 -16.83 -7.25 9.16
C VAL A 280 -17.73 -7.19 10.39
N ILE A 281 -17.13 -7.12 11.59
CA ILE A 281 -17.85 -7.02 12.87
C ILE A 281 -18.01 -5.59 13.34
N ASP A 282 -17.04 -4.73 13.08
CA ASP A 282 -17.20 -3.28 13.05
C ASP A 282 -16.39 -2.72 11.88
N GLY A 283 -16.90 -1.68 11.24
CA GLY A 283 -16.27 -1.10 10.07
C GLY A 283 -16.66 0.36 9.91
N GLU A 284 -15.67 1.22 9.70
CA GLU A 284 -15.87 2.65 9.49
C GLU A 284 -15.31 3.08 8.13
N VAL A 285 -15.94 4.08 7.52
CA VAL A 285 -15.45 4.73 6.31
C VAL A 285 -15.59 6.24 6.41
N ASP A 286 -14.53 6.95 6.02
CA ASP A 286 -14.53 8.37 5.72
C ASP A 286 -14.02 8.57 4.28
N LEU A 287 -14.92 8.97 3.37
CA LEU A 287 -14.59 9.18 1.96
C LEU A 287 -13.88 10.52 1.70
N CYS A 288 -13.61 11.33 2.72
CA CYS A 288 -12.90 12.60 2.57
C CYS A 288 -12.16 12.99 3.86
N GLU A 289 -11.39 12.06 4.43
CA GLU A 289 -10.49 12.34 5.55
C GLU A 289 -9.50 13.46 5.19
N VAL A 290 -9.24 14.36 6.14
CA VAL A 290 -8.40 15.55 5.98
C VAL A 290 -7.10 15.37 6.75
N ASP A 291 -5.97 15.45 6.06
CA ASP A 291 -4.64 15.46 6.66
C ASP A 291 -4.04 16.86 6.55
N ILE A 292 -3.50 17.37 7.66
CA ILE A 292 -2.83 18.68 7.71
C ILE A 292 -1.47 18.69 6.99
N ARG A 293 -0.79 17.54 6.87
CA ARG A 293 0.49 17.41 6.15
C ARG A 293 0.29 17.49 4.63
N THR A 294 -0.88 17.07 4.12
CA THR A 294 -1.22 17.05 2.68
C THR A 294 -2.64 17.59 2.41
N PRO A 295 -2.92 18.89 2.67
CA PRO A 295 -4.29 19.42 2.69
C PRO A 295 -4.99 19.40 1.32
N TYR A 296 -4.26 19.29 0.21
CA TYR A 296 -4.83 19.20 -1.14
C TYR A 296 -5.29 17.78 -1.51
N THR A 297 -4.71 16.77 -0.88
CA THR A 297 -5.03 15.36 -1.12
C THR A 297 -6.35 15.01 -0.45
N GLN A 298 -7.14 14.15 -1.09
CA GLN A 298 -8.34 13.54 -0.50
C GLN A 298 -8.05 12.09 -0.17
N TYR A 299 -8.33 11.71 1.07
CA TYR A 299 -8.23 10.32 1.49
C TYR A 299 -9.61 9.70 1.62
N MET A 300 -9.78 8.50 1.04
CA MET A 300 -10.89 7.60 1.39
C MET A 300 -10.33 6.53 2.30
N HIS A 301 -10.59 6.65 3.60
CA HIS A 301 -10.07 5.78 4.63
C HIS A 301 -11.16 4.78 5.08
N TYR A 302 -10.77 3.52 5.19
CA TYR A 302 -11.59 2.37 5.54
C TYR A 302 -10.90 1.66 6.71
N HIS A 303 -11.56 1.54 7.85
CA HIS A 303 -11.06 0.79 9.00
C HIS A 303 -12.02 -0.36 9.28
N LEU A 304 -11.60 -1.60 9.02
CA LEU A 304 -12.44 -2.80 9.14
C LEU A 304 -11.88 -3.73 10.21
N LEU A 305 -12.64 -3.93 11.28
CA LEU A 305 -12.42 -5.02 12.23
C LEU A 305 -13.16 -6.27 11.72
N LEU A 306 -12.39 -7.33 11.52
CA LEU A 306 -12.81 -8.57 10.87
C LEU A 306 -12.74 -9.75 11.87
N ALA A 307 -13.69 -10.69 11.75
CA ALA A 307 -13.68 -11.95 12.49
C ALA A 307 -13.77 -13.15 11.53
N ALA A 308 -12.97 -14.18 11.80
CA ALA A 308 -13.02 -15.47 11.14
C ALA A 308 -13.97 -16.43 11.87
N SER A 309 -14.41 -17.50 11.19
CA SER A 309 -15.13 -18.64 11.80
C SER A 309 -14.30 -19.34 12.89
N SER A 310 -12.97 -19.31 12.77
CA SER A 310 -11.99 -19.79 13.76
C SER A 310 -11.97 -18.99 15.07
N GLY A 311 -12.65 -17.84 15.14
CA GLY A 311 -12.56 -16.88 16.26
C GLY A 311 -11.38 -15.91 16.16
N SER A 312 -10.44 -16.10 15.22
CA SER A 312 -9.37 -15.13 14.94
C SER A 312 -9.94 -13.76 14.57
N ARG A 313 -9.30 -12.70 15.05
CA ARG A 313 -9.63 -11.30 14.71
C ARG A 313 -8.53 -10.65 13.91
N TYR A 314 -8.91 -9.81 12.95
CA TYR A 314 -7.99 -9.09 12.07
C TYR A 314 -8.45 -7.64 11.90
N ILE A 315 -7.52 -6.75 11.60
CA ILE A 315 -7.79 -5.37 11.18
C ILE A 315 -7.31 -5.22 9.74
N LEU A 316 -8.19 -4.71 8.88
CA LEU A 316 -7.87 -4.27 7.53
C LEU A 316 -8.06 -2.76 7.48
N GLU A 317 -6.94 -2.04 7.38
CA GLU A 317 -6.91 -0.60 7.13
C GLU A 317 -6.66 -0.36 5.64
N GLY A 318 -7.65 0.24 4.97
CA GLY A 318 -7.61 0.57 3.55
C GLY A 318 -7.60 2.08 3.34
N LYS A 319 -6.71 2.58 2.47
CA LYS A 319 -6.60 4.00 2.14
C LYS A 319 -6.51 4.17 0.63
N LYS A 320 -7.48 4.86 0.04
CA LYS A 320 -7.37 5.40 -1.33
C LYS A 320 -6.82 6.81 -1.25
N VAL A 321 -5.83 7.13 -2.07
CA VAL A 321 -5.13 8.42 -2.09
C VAL A 321 -5.47 9.13 -3.39
N LEU A 322 -6.26 10.19 -3.31
CA LEU A 322 -6.70 10.98 -4.46
C LEU A 322 -5.92 12.30 -4.46
N ASN A 323 -4.95 12.40 -5.35
CA ASN A 323 -4.01 13.51 -5.42
C ASN A 323 -4.53 14.62 -6.34
N PRO A 324 -4.21 15.91 -6.10
CA PRO A 324 -4.91 17.05 -6.72
C PRO A 324 -4.77 17.23 -8.24
N TYR A 325 -4.08 16.36 -8.96
CA TYR A 325 -3.12 16.86 -9.95
C TYR A 325 -3.12 16.19 -11.33
N LEU A 326 -3.31 14.87 -11.46
CA LEU A 326 -3.25 14.25 -12.79
C LEU A 326 -4.62 14.29 -13.48
N LEU A 327 -4.68 15.05 -14.59
CA LEU A 327 -5.76 15.12 -15.59
C LEU A 327 -6.67 13.88 -15.52
N GLY A 328 -7.98 14.09 -15.27
CA GLY A 328 -8.89 13.19 -14.54
C GLY A 328 -8.94 11.69 -14.90
N ILE A 329 -8.34 11.29 -16.01
CA ILE A 329 -7.92 9.93 -16.36
C ILE A 329 -7.25 9.20 -15.17
N TYR A 330 -6.27 9.82 -14.51
CA TYR A 330 -5.59 9.19 -13.36
C TYR A 330 -6.46 9.17 -12.10
N GLY A 331 -7.36 10.15 -11.94
CA GLY A 331 -8.33 10.16 -10.85
C GLY A 331 -9.25 8.93 -10.86
N LEU A 332 -9.48 8.30 -12.02
CA LEU A 332 -10.14 7.00 -12.10
C LEU A 332 -9.28 5.88 -11.50
N LYS A 333 -7.96 5.85 -11.75
CA LYS A 333 -7.04 4.86 -11.14
C LYS A 333 -6.94 5.05 -9.62
N GLU A 334 -6.82 6.30 -9.17
CA GLU A 334 -6.71 6.64 -7.74
C GLU A 334 -8.01 6.35 -6.97
N SER A 335 -9.18 6.68 -7.52
CA SER A 335 -10.48 6.37 -6.89
C SER A 335 -10.85 4.88 -6.92
N THR A 336 -10.22 4.08 -7.79
CA THR A 336 -10.42 2.64 -7.88
C THR A 336 -9.37 1.80 -7.15
N THR A 337 -8.22 2.38 -6.76
CA THR A 337 -7.12 1.67 -6.08
C THR A 337 -7.11 1.98 -4.59
N MET A 338 -7.15 0.95 -3.76
CA MET A 338 -7.05 1.04 -2.31
C MET A 338 -5.77 0.33 -1.85
N HIS A 339 -4.85 1.08 -1.24
CA HIS A 339 -3.71 0.49 -0.55
C HIS A 339 -4.20 -0.07 0.79
N VAL A 340 -3.76 -1.26 1.15
CA VAL A 340 -4.27 -2.02 2.29
C VAL A 340 -3.12 -2.45 3.20
N THR A 341 -3.32 -2.28 4.50
CA THR A 341 -2.53 -2.93 5.55
C THR A 341 -3.44 -3.89 6.31
N PHE A 342 -2.99 -5.14 6.46
CA PHE A 342 -3.74 -6.21 7.10
C PHE A 342 -2.93 -6.80 8.26
N ARG A 343 -3.50 -6.80 9.46
CA ARG A 343 -2.86 -7.29 10.70
C ARG A 343 -3.77 -8.20 11.51
N LYS A 344 -3.19 -9.22 12.17
CA LYS A 344 -3.92 -10.06 13.13
C LYS A 344 -3.96 -9.36 14.50
N VAL A 345 -5.08 -9.48 15.20
CA VAL A 345 -5.22 -8.93 16.56
C VAL A 345 -4.80 -10.01 17.56
N THR A 346 -3.63 -9.83 18.17
CA THR A 346 -3.15 -10.63 19.30
C THR A 346 -3.58 -9.98 20.61
N ASN A 347 -4.04 -10.76 21.58
CA ASN A 347 -4.57 -10.22 22.84
C ASN A 347 -3.52 -10.08 23.97
N TYR A 348 -2.36 -10.73 23.88
CA TYR A 348 -1.30 -10.68 24.89
C TYR A 348 0.11 -10.85 24.28
N SER A 349 1.11 -10.30 24.98
CA SER A 349 2.57 -10.37 24.76
C SER A 349 3.20 -9.34 23.80
N PRO A 350 3.95 -8.33 24.31
CA PRO A 350 4.66 -7.33 23.49
C PRO A 350 6.02 -7.86 23.00
N GLY A 351 6.01 -8.97 22.25
CA GLY A 351 7.24 -9.66 21.80
C GLY A 351 7.15 -10.33 20.43
N GLU A 352 5.94 -10.55 19.89
CA GLU A 352 5.74 -11.05 18.53
C GLU A 352 5.03 -9.98 17.68
N GLU A 353 5.82 -9.06 17.11
CA GLU A 353 5.33 -8.21 16.01
C GLU A 353 5.12 -9.06 14.75
N MET A 354 3.94 -9.66 14.63
CA MET A 354 3.55 -10.36 13.40
C MET A 354 3.49 -9.34 12.25
N GLU A 355 4.28 -9.56 11.18
CA GLU A 355 4.48 -8.57 10.13
C GLU A 355 3.17 -8.06 9.51
N ASN A 356 3.04 -6.73 9.39
CA ASN A 356 1.91 -6.08 8.77
C ASN A 356 1.90 -6.37 7.25
N LEU A 357 0.96 -7.20 6.79
CA LEU A 357 0.85 -7.54 5.38
C LEU A 357 0.29 -6.34 4.60
N LYS A 358 1.07 -5.79 3.67
CA LYS A 358 0.66 -4.70 2.79
C LYS A 358 0.22 -5.19 1.41
N GLY A 359 -0.57 -4.38 0.70
CA GLY A 359 -0.84 -4.61 -0.72
C GLY A 359 -1.87 -3.65 -1.30
N GLU A 360 -2.45 -4.02 -2.44
CA GLU A 360 -3.40 -3.19 -3.19
C GLU A 360 -4.63 -3.99 -3.60
N LEU A 361 -5.81 -3.38 -3.47
CA LEU A 361 -7.08 -3.87 -3.99
C LEU A 361 -7.64 -2.86 -4.99
N HIS A 362 -8.04 -3.31 -6.16
CA HIS A 362 -8.61 -2.48 -7.22
C HIS A 362 -10.10 -2.78 -7.45
N ILE A 363 -10.85 -1.76 -7.85
CA ILE A 363 -12.25 -1.85 -8.28
C ILE A 363 -12.27 -1.89 -9.80
N SER A 364 -12.91 -2.91 -10.38
CA SER A 364 -13.10 -2.94 -11.84
C SER A 364 -14.06 -1.83 -12.28
N VAL A 365 -13.93 -1.30 -13.49
CA VAL A 365 -14.87 -0.29 -14.03
C VAL A 365 -16.31 -0.81 -13.99
N ILE A 366 -16.52 -2.11 -14.19
CA ILE A 366 -17.82 -2.77 -14.09
C ILE A 366 -18.35 -2.75 -12.65
N ASP A 367 -17.51 -3.01 -11.66
CA ASP A 367 -17.90 -2.99 -10.24
C ASP A 367 -18.08 -1.56 -9.70
N LEU A 368 -17.36 -0.57 -10.25
CA LEU A 368 -17.61 0.85 -9.99
C LEU A 368 -18.99 1.28 -10.54
N LEU A 369 -19.31 0.90 -11.78
CA LEU A 369 -20.64 1.14 -12.36
C LEU A 369 -21.74 0.43 -11.55
N ARG A 370 -21.52 -0.82 -11.12
CA ARG A 370 -22.44 -1.52 -10.20
C ARG A 370 -22.60 -0.79 -8.87
N SER A 371 -21.54 -0.22 -8.30
CA SER A 371 -21.60 0.57 -7.07
C SER A 371 -22.54 1.77 -7.25
N VAL A 372 -22.36 2.55 -8.32
CA VAL A 372 -23.22 3.69 -8.67
C VAL A 372 -24.66 3.27 -8.94
N ILE A 373 -24.89 2.16 -9.65
CA ILE A 373 -26.25 1.62 -9.90
C ILE A 373 -26.90 1.11 -8.60
N SER A 374 -26.12 0.58 -7.66
CA SER A 374 -26.59 0.11 -6.35
C SER A 374 -26.88 1.22 -5.33
N LEU A 375 -26.83 2.49 -5.75
CA LEU A 375 -26.97 3.65 -4.87
C LEU A 375 -28.44 3.90 -4.50
N GLU A 376 -28.80 3.45 -3.30
CA GLU A 376 -30.14 3.54 -2.72
C GLU A 376 -30.19 4.59 -1.59
N GLY A 377 -31.38 5.13 -1.31
CA GLY A 377 -31.62 6.01 -0.15
C GLY A 377 -32.07 7.43 -0.48
N LYS A 378 -32.75 8.08 0.48
CA LYS A 378 -33.44 9.37 0.29
C LYS A 378 -32.52 10.56 0.01
N ARG A 379 -31.25 10.53 0.41
CA ARG A 379 -30.26 11.62 0.15
C ARG A 379 -29.20 11.24 -0.88
N ARG A 380 -29.46 10.24 -1.73
CA ARG A 380 -28.50 9.80 -2.78
C ARG A 380 -28.02 10.96 -3.67
N VAL A 381 -28.90 11.90 -4.03
CA VAL A 381 -28.56 13.08 -4.83
C VAL A 381 -27.60 14.00 -4.07
N ASN A 382 -27.91 14.36 -2.82
CA ASN A 382 -27.05 15.20 -1.98
C ASN A 382 -25.69 14.54 -1.71
N PHE A 383 -25.65 13.23 -1.52
CA PHE A 383 -24.39 12.49 -1.38
C PHE A 383 -23.54 12.55 -2.66
N VAL A 384 -24.14 12.26 -3.83
CA VAL A 384 -23.44 12.38 -5.12
C VAL A 384 -22.95 13.80 -5.33
N PHE A 385 -23.75 14.82 -5.02
CA PHE A 385 -23.35 16.22 -5.10
C PHE A 385 -22.16 16.53 -4.16
N CYS A 386 -22.21 16.14 -2.88
CA CYS A 386 -21.09 16.34 -1.95
C CYS A 386 -19.82 15.59 -2.37
N LEU A 387 -19.95 14.38 -2.90
CA LEU A 387 -18.82 13.58 -3.38
C LEU A 387 -18.21 14.23 -4.64
N LEU A 388 -19.02 14.60 -5.63
CA LEU A 388 -18.58 15.31 -6.82
C LEU A 388 -17.96 16.67 -6.49
N GLN A 389 -18.53 17.43 -5.55
CA GLN A 389 -17.95 18.68 -5.07
C GLN A 389 -16.57 18.47 -4.42
N SER A 390 -16.38 17.36 -3.68
CA SER A 390 -15.07 16.99 -3.14
C SER A 390 -14.07 16.61 -4.24
N LEU A 391 -14.48 15.79 -5.22
CA LEU A 391 -13.62 15.41 -6.35
C LEU A 391 -13.25 16.62 -7.22
N LEU A 392 -14.21 17.51 -7.49
CA LEU A 392 -14.02 18.81 -8.14
C LEU A 392 -13.00 19.68 -7.37
N ARG A 393 -13.10 19.71 -6.03
CA ARG A 393 -12.15 20.41 -5.16
C ARG A 393 -10.73 19.84 -5.25
N THR A 394 -10.58 18.51 -5.31
CA THR A 394 -9.28 17.85 -5.47
C THR A 394 -8.68 18.13 -6.83
N TYR A 395 -9.34 17.69 -7.91
CA TYR A 395 -8.70 17.55 -9.23
C TYR A 395 -8.77 18.81 -10.10
N ILE A 396 -9.73 19.71 -9.87
CA ILE A 396 -9.99 20.87 -10.73
C ILE A 396 -9.71 22.18 -10.01
N LEU A 397 -10.36 22.43 -8.87
CA LEU A 397 -10.19 23.68 -8.13
C LEU A 397 -8.86 23.71 -7.34
N GLN A 398 -8.33 22.54 -6.98
CA GLN A 398 -7.14 22.36 -6.16
C GLN A 398 -7.13 23.27 -4.91
N VAL A 399 -8.23 23.28 -4.15
CA VAL A 399 -8.39 24.13 -2.94
C VAL A 399 -8.11 23.31 -1.67
N PRO A 400 -7.16 23.72 -0.80
CA PRO A 400 -6.76 22.93 0.36
C PRO A 400 -7.92 22.68 1.32
N ARG A 401 -7.99 21.49 1.91
CA ARG A 401 -8.98 21.05 2.90
C ARG A 401 -8.49 21.40 4.30
N GLY A 402 -9.34 22.08 5.07
CA GLY A 402 -8.94 22.70 6.33
C GLY A 402 -8.29 24.07 6.10
N SER A 403 -8.28 24.90 7.14
CA SER A 403 -7.54 26.16 7.15
C SER A 403 -6.33 26.03 8.06
N ASP A 404 -5.22 26.66 7.68
CA ASP A 404 -4.11 27.00 8.60
C ASP A 404 -4.56 28.05 9.62
N LYS A 405 -5.44 27.61 10.53
CA LYS A 405 -5.84 28.28 11.76
C LYS A 405 -5.62 27.38 12.98
N SER A 406 -4.85 26.30 12.84
CA SER A 406 -3.86 26.00 13.88
C SER A 406 -2.84 27.12 13.81
N SER A 407 -2.97 28.06 14.73
CA SER A 407 -1.98 29.07 15.05
C SER A 407 -0.62 28.42 15.31
N MET A 408 0.20 28.28 14.26
CA MET A 408 1.64 28.46 14.42
C MET A 408 1.83 29.95 14.71
N GLY A 409 1.59 30.31 15.97
CA GLY A 409 2.00 31.59 16.48
C GLY A 409 3.51 31.74 16.32
N SER A 410 3.99 32.95 16.57
CA SER A 410 5.38 33.24 16.84
C SER A 410 5.85 32.63 18.17
N GLU A 411 5.52 31.36 18.43
CA GLU A 411 6.34 30.52 19.29
C GLU A 411 7.68 30.42 18.59
N ILE A 412 8.63 31.20 19.12
CA ILE A 412 10.04 31.03 18.87
C ILE A 412 10.33 29.60 19.33
N PHE A 413 10.33 28.65 18.39
CA PHE A 413 10.90 27.34 18.61
C PHE A 413 12.34 27.58 19.05
N GLN A 414 12.56 27.54 20.36
CA GLN A 414 13.87 27.53 20.97
C GLN A 414 14.48 26.20 20.55
N GLN A 415 15.10 26.21 19.37
CA GLN A 415 15.90 25.09 18.92
C GLN A 415 16.95 24.87 20.01
N PRO A 416 17.02 23.68 20.62
CA PRO A 416 18.08 23.40 21.57
C PRO A 416 19.43 23.68 20.88
N PRO A 417 20.40 24.31 21.56
CA PRO A 417 21.64 24.72 20.93
C PRO A 417 22.31 23.50 20.29
N TYR A 418 22.50 23.58 18.96
CA TYR A 418 23.11 22.50 18.21
C TYR A 418 24.60 22.35 18.60
N LEU A 419 25.13 21.14 18.45
CA LEU A 419 26.55 20.83 18.71
C LEU A 419 27.48 21.83 18.00
N SER A 420 28.47 22.34 18.73
CA SER A 420 29.44 23.30 18.21
C SER A 420 30.21 22.70 17.02
N SER A 421 30.38 23.49 15.96
CA SER A 421 31.03 23.08 14.72
C SER A 421 32.09 24.10 14.30
N SER A 422 33.23 23.63 13.82
CA SER A 422 34.15 24.45 13.04
C SER A 422 33.66 24.59 11.60
N LEU A 423 33.91 25.74 10.97
CA LEU A 423 33.69 25.95 9.54
C LEU A 423 35.04 26.17 8.87
N HIS A 424 35.37 25.35 7.88
CA HIS A 424 36.60 25.45 7.11
C HIS A 424 36.27 26.08 5.76
N GLU A 425 36.82 27.25 5.47
CA GLU A 425 36.81 27.81 4.12
C GLU A 425 37.96 27.18 3.33
N ILE A 426 37.65 26.69 2.13
CA ILE A 426 38.57 25.91 1.30
C ILE A 426 38.59 26.54 -0.09
N LYS A 427 39.76 27.02 -0.50
CA LYS A 427 39.98 27.52 -1.86
C LYS A 427 40.26 26.32 -2.78
N THR A 428 39.42 26.19 -3.79
CA THR A 428 39.50 25.15 -4.83
C THR A 428 40.55 25.51 -5.90
N GLU A 429 40.92 24.54 -6.74
CA GLU A 429 41.94 24.70 -7.79
C GLU A 429 41.58 25.80 -8.80
N ASP A 430 40.29 25.92 -9.17
CA ASP A 430 39.77 26.99 -10.03
C ASP A 430 39.55 28.32 -9.29
N GLY A 431 40.03 28.43 -8.05
CA GLY A 431 40.04 29.65 -7.25
C GLY A 431 38.71 29.98 -6.56
N PHE A 432 37.67 29.16 -6.74
CA PHE A 432 36.40 29.31 -6.04
C PHE A 432 36.55 28.97 -4.54
N VAL A 433 35.73 29.56 -3.67
CA VAL A 433 35.74 29.26 -2.23
C VAL A 433 34.50 28.43 -1.89
N ILE A 434 34.73 27.22 -1.40
CA ILE A 434 33.70 26.36 -0.81
C ILE A 434 33.90 26.31 0.71
N SER A 435 32.90 25.83 1.43
CA SER A 435 33.02 25.60 2.87
C SER A 435 32.79 24.13 3.22
N CYS A 436 33.37 23.70 4.34
CA CYS A 436 33.08 22.41 4.93
C CYS A 436 32.86 22.58 6.44
N ARG A 437 31.70 22.15 6.94
CA ARG A 437 31.36 22.22 8.36
C ARG A 437 31.80 20.94 9.04
N HIS A 438 32.53 21.05 10.13
CA HIS A 438 33.16 19.93 10.80
C HIS A 438 32.84 19.94 12.30
N TRP A 439 32.23 18.84 12.76
CA TRP A 439 32.02 18.54 14.18
C TRP A 439 33.02 17.48 14.66
N LYS A 440 33.77 17.83 15.70
CA LYS A 440 34.67 16.92 16.42
C LYS A 440 33.86 16.03 17.37
N CYS A 441 34.21 14.76 17.48
CA CYS A 441 33.71 13.95 18.59
C CYS A 441 34.35 14.44 19.90
N SER A 442 33.53 14.73 20.90
CA SER A 442 33.97 15.17 22.24
C SER A 442 34.08 14.03 23.25
N GLN A 443 33.60 12.83 22.88
CA GLN A 443 33.71 11.63 23.69
C GLN A 443 34.93 10.84 23.19
N SER A 444 35.97 10.76 24.02
CA SER A 444 36.90 9.64 23.87
C SER A 444 36.12 8.34 24.08
N PRO A 445 36.33 7.30 23.27
CA PRO A 445 35.81 5.97 23.58
C PRO A 445 36.17 5.63 25.03
N ARG A 446 35.21 5.06 25.77
CA ARG A 446 35.41 4.77 27.20
C ARG A 446 36.70 3.98 27.39
N SER A 447 37.60 4.56 28.17
CA SER A 447 39.00 4.18 28.27
C SER A 447 39.21 2.70 28.61
N LEU A 448 39.70 1.95 27.62
CA LEU A 448 40.55 0.78 27.77
C LEU A 448 41.68 0.90 26.74
N GLU A 449 42.86 0.38 27.07
CA GLU A 449 44.12 0.79 26.46
C GLU A 449 44.28 0.32 25.00
N GLY A 450 44.61 1.25 24.08
CA GLY A 450 45.34 0.93 22.84
C GLY A 450 44.63 1.04 21.48
N GLU A 451 43.40 1.57 21.38
CA GLU A 451 42.66 1.55 20.10
C GLU A 451 42.87 2.75 19.16
N LYS A 452 42.77 2.46 17.85
CA LYS A 452 42.91 3.42 16.74
C LYS A 452 41.80 4.47 16.73
N SER A 453 42.14 5.68 16.32
CA SER A 453 41.15 6.64 15.80
C SER A 453 40.32 6.00 14.69
N LEU A 454 38.99 6.07 14.81
CA LEU A 454 38.08 5.77 13.71
C LEU A 454 38.33 6.73 12.53
N ASN A 455 38.06 6.27 11.31
CA ASN A 455 38.12 7.11 10.12
C ASN A 455 37.01 8.20 10.17
N PRO A 456 37.30 9.45 9.76
CA PRO A 456 36.29 10.50 9.63
C PRO A 456 35.26 10.20 8.53
N VAL A 457 34.06 10.78 8.67
CA VAL A 457 32.94 10.60 7.75
C VAL A 457 32.65 11.90 6.99
N LEU A 458 32.77 11.86 5.66
CA LEU A 458 32.41 12.94 4.75
C LEU A 458 30.95 12.77 4.26
N LEU A 459 30.14 13.77 4.56
CA LEU A 459 28.74 13.90 4.22
C LEU A 459 28.58 14.84 3.02
N ILE A 460 27.89 14.39 1.97
CA ILE A 460 27.68 15.14 0.73
C ILE A 460 26.18 15.25 0.44
N ASN A 461 25.66 16.48 0.53
CA ASN A 461 24.24 16.81 0.40
C ASN A 461 23.68 16.58 -1.04
N GLY A 462 22.35 16.58 -1.14
CA GLY A 462 21.63 16.58 -2.42
C GLY A 462 21.67 17.93 -3.15
N TYR A 463 20.74 18.15 -4.08
CA TYR A 463 20.68 19.41 -4.81
C TYR A 463 20.19 20.54 -3.89
N SER A 464 21.13 21.34 -3.39
CA SER A 464 20.87 22.57 -2.61
C SER A 464 20.15 22.39 -1.26
N THR A 465 19.77 21.17 -0.85
CA THR A 465 18.98 20.88 0.35
C THR A 465 19.81 20.22 1.44
N GLU A 466 19.66 20.67 2.69
CA GLU A 466 20.29 20.02 3.84
C GLU A 466 19.64 18.66 4.12
N SER A 467 20.46 17.62 4.20
CA SER A 467 20.03 16.22 4.37
C SER A 467 20.51 15.58 5.67
N TYR A 468 21.58 16.09 6.29
CA TYR A 468 22.23 15.44 7.44
C TYR A 468 22.25 16.30 8.71
N TRP A 469 22.31 17.62 8.57
CA TRP A 469 22.29 18.57 9.68
C TRP A 469 20.87 19.09 9.87
N LEU A 470 20.14 18.57 10.86
CA LEU A 470 18.69 18.79 11.01
C LEU A 470 18.34 19.32 12.41
N PRO A 471 18.55 20.63 12.70
CA PRO A 471 18.41 21.19 14.05
C PRO A 471 17.05 21.04 14.73
N THR A 472 15.98 20.78 13.96
CA THR A 472 14.63 20.54 14.49
C THR A 472 14.36 19.10 14.89
N GLU A 473 15.16 18.15 14.43
CA GLU A 473 15.00 16.74 14.74
C GLU A 473 15.88 16.35 15.93
N GLN A 474 15.47 15.32 16.69
CA GLN A 474 16.25 14.83 17.82
C GLN A 474 17.42 13.95 17.36
N ASN A 475 17.19 13.10 16.36
CA ASN A 475 18.14 12.12 15.86
C ASN A 475 18.42 12.37 14.38
N ASP A 476 19.48 13.13 14.10
CA ASP A 476 19.98 13.40 12.75
C ASP A 476 21.27 12.60 12.49
N MET A 477 21.70 12.52 11.22
CA MET A 477 22.87 11.72 10.83
C MET A 477 24.16 12.23 11.48
N VAL A 478 24.30 13.54 11.66
CA VAL A 478 25.51 14.13 12.26
C VAL A 478 25.63 13.72 13.73
N ARG A 479 24.56 13.84 14.52
CA ARG A 479 24.52 13.38 15.92
C ARG A 479 24.74 11.88 16.02
N THR A 480 24.04 11.10 15.19
CA THR A 480 24.14 9.63 15.17
C THR A 480 25.59 9.17 14.94
N LEU A 481 26.30 9.78 13.98
CA LEU A 481 27.70 9.44 13.72
C LEU A 481 28.65 9.87 14.84
N LEU A 482 28.40 11.02 15.47
CA LEU A 482 29.20 11.52 16.60
C LEU A 482 29.01 10.66 17.87
N GLU A 483 27.80 10.13 18.09
CA GLU A 483 27.47 9.18 19.16
C GLU A 483 28.16 7.82 18.96
N GLU A 484 28.29 7.38 17.70
CA GLU A 484 29.09 6.21 17.29
C GLU A 484 30.61 6.50 17.22
N GLY A 485 31.07 7.66 17.70
CA GLY A 485 32.49 8.01 17.82
C GLY A 485 33.17 8.53 16.54
N HIS A 486 32.43 8.69 15.44
CA HIS A 486 32.99 9.20 14.19
C HIS A 486 32.99 10.74 14.12
N GLU A 487 34.14 11.32 13.74
CA GLU A 487 34.22 12.73 13.35
C GLU A 487 33.45 12.97 12.03
N THR A 488 32.70 14.08 11.94
CA THR A 488 31.84 14.34 10.77
C THR A 488 32.20 15.64 10.05
N TRP A 489 32.27 15.56 8.71
CA TRP A 489 32.56 16.65 7.79
C TRP A 489 31.41 16.78 6.79
N LEU A 490 30.76 17.94 6.70
CA LEU A 490 29.67 18.23 5.79
C LEU A 490 30.14 19.20 4.71
N LEU A 491 30.25 18.72 3.46
CA LEU A 491 30.66 19.53 2.31
C LEU A 491 29.52 20.48 1.89
N GLN A 492 29.83 21.77 1.79
CA GLN A 492 28.97 22.82 1.24
C GLN A 492 29.60 23.32 -0.08
N PRO A 493 29.35 22.64 -1.21
CA PRO A 493 30.05 22.85 -2.48
C PRO A 493 29.58 24.14 -3.17
N ARG A 494 30.08 24.42 -4.38
CA ARG A 494 29.64 25.55 -5.24
C ARG A 494 28.14 25.55 -5.62
N LEU A 495 27.44 24.48 -5.25
CA LEU A 495 25.99 24.27 -5.37
C LEU A 495 25.20 24.65 -4.09
N HIS A 496 25.87 24.85 -2.95
CA HIS A 496 25.21 25.26 -1.70
C HIS A 496 24.73 26.72 -1.80
N PRO A 497 23.56 27.09 -1.25
CA PRO A 497 23.04 28.46 -1.34
C PRO A 497 24.00 29.54 -0.83
N SER A 498 24.80 29.25 0.21
CA SER A 498 25.78 30.20 0.76
C SER A 498 27.00 30.39 -0.15
N ASN A 499 27.34 29.39 -0.97
CA ASN A 499 28.52 29.35 -1.83
C ASN A 499 28.11 29.25 -3.32
N SER A 500 26.97 29.83 -3.71
CA SER A 500 26.37 29.52 -5.01
C SER A 500 27.11 30.16 -6.19
N SER A 501 27.66 29.34 -7.09
CA SER A 501 28.19 29.81 -8.37
C SER A 501 27.09 29.99 -9.42
N ASN A 502 27.19 31.04 -10.23
CA ASN A 502 26.33 31.24 -11.41
C ASN A 502 26.80 30.44 -12.64
N TYR A 503 27.97 29.83 -12.59
CA TYR A 503 28.59 29.10 -13.69
C TYR A 503 29.32 27.88 -13.14
N PHE A 504 28.62 26.74 -13.11
CA PHE A 504 29.20 25.46 -12.75
C PHE A 504 28.38 24.30 -13.31
N THR A 505 28.96 23.11 -13.30
CA THR A 505 28.32 21.83 -13.62
C THR A 505 28.42 20.87 -12.44
N ILE A 506 27.60 19.81 -12.43
CA ILE A 506 27.74 18.72 -11.42
C ILE A 506 29.12 18.02 -11.52
N GLU A 507 29.78 18.10 -12.68
CA GLU A 507 31.10 17.54 -12.88
C GLU A 507 32.16 18.32 -12.09
N ASP A 508 32.08 19.66 -12.03
CA ASP A 508 33.01 20.50 -11.27
C ASP A 508 33.03 20.15 -9.77
N ILE A 509 31.88 19.74 -9.21
CA ILE A 509 31.78 19.29 -7.81
C ILE A 509 32.60 18.00 -7.60
N GLY A 510 32.54 17.07 -8.56
CA GLY A 510 33.31 15.83 -8.51
C GLY A 510 34.79 16.00 -8.86
N LYS A 511 35.10 16.87 -9.81
CA LYS A 511 36.47 17.13 -10.29
C LYS A 511 37.28 18.03 -9.37
N ILE A 512 36.64 18.95 -8.66
CA ILE A 512 37.33 20.05 -7.96
C ILE A 512 36.91 20.13 -6.48
N ASP A 513 35.61 20.26 -6.18
CA ASP A 513 35.16 20.52 -4.79
C ASP A 513 35.44 19.33 -3.85
N ILE A 514 35.11 18.11 -4.28
CA ILE A 514 35.31 16.89 -3.48
C ILE A 514 36.82 16.61 -3.24
N PRO A 515 37.71 16.63 -4.25
CA PRO A 515 39.15 16.52 -4.04
C PRO A 515 39.73 17.57 -3.08
N ALA A 516 39.24 18.82 -3.14
CA ALA A 516 39.68 19.89 -2.24
C ALA A 516 39.31 19.60 -0.78
N VAL A 517 38.07 19.15 -0.50
CA VAL A 517 37.67 18.76 0.87
C VAL A 517 38.43 17.54 1.36
N ILE A 518 38.61 16.50 0.53
CA ILE A 518 39.39 15.31 0.92
C ILE A 518 40.84 15.70 1.25
N SER A 519 41.43 16.63 0.48
CA SER A 519 42.77 17.16 0.77
C SER A 519 42.81 17.91 2.11
N LYS A 520 41.77 18.70 2.43
CA LYS A 520 41.68 19.37 3.75
C LYS A 520 41.49 18.40 4.92
N ILE A 521 40.74 17.31 4.73
CA ILE A 521 40.62 16.25 5.74
C ILE A 521 41.98 15.59 5.98
N HIS A 522 42.75 15.30 4.93
CA HIS A 522 44.12 14.77 5.06
C HIS A 522 45.13 15.78 5.66
N GLU A 523 44.92 17.08 5.48
CA GLU A 523 45.72 18.12 6.16
C GLU A 523 45.54 18.06 7.68
N VAL A 524 44.32 17.75 8.15
CA VAL A 524 43.99 17.66 9.58
C VAL A 524 44.32 16.28 10.18
N HIS A 525 44.12 15.19 9.42
CA HIS A 525 44.21 13.80 9.92
C HIS A 525 45.39 12.99 9.37
N GLY A 526 46.23 13.57 8.52
CA GLY A 526 47.29 12.87 7.82
C GLY A 526 46.84 12.14 6.55
N THR A 527 47.81 11.88 5.67
CA THR A 527 47.59 11.31 4.33
C THR A 527 47.26 9.82 4.31
N SER A 528 47.55 9.09 5.39
CA SER A 528 47.24 7.66 5.56
C SER A 528 45.80 7.38 6.03
N THR A 529 45.11 8.40 6.55
CA THR A 529 43.75 8.26 7.08
C THR A 529 42.76 8.04 5.95
N LYS A 530 41.92 6.99 6.06
CA LYS A 530 40.84 6.77 5.09
C LYS A 530 39.59 7.55 5.51
N ILE A 531 38.68 7.78 4.58
CA ILE A 531 37.46 8.55 4.79
C ILE A 531 36.25 7.69 4.43
N HIS A 532 35.24 7.61 5.29
CA HIS A 532 33.93 7.05 4.91
C HIS A 532 33.12 8.14 4.21
N VAL A 533 32.41 7.82 3.13
CA VAL A 533 31.58 8.81 2.43
C VAL A 533 30.11 8.40 2.47
N VAL A 534 29.25 9.34 2.87
CA VAL A 534 27.78 9.23 2.78
C VAL A 534 27.28 10.34 1.86
N ALA A 535 26.67 9.96 0.74
CA ALA A 535 26.26 10.89 -0.29
C ALA A 535 24.78 10.74 -0.65
N HIS A 536 24.10 11.86 -0.90
CA HIS A 536 22.68 11.90 -1.23
C HIS A 536 22.44 12.54 -2.60
N CYS A 537 21.54 11.99 -3.41
CA CYS A 537 21.09 12.59 -4.66
C CYS A 537 22.27 13.10 -5.52
N VAL A 538 22.39 14.40 -5.78
CA VAL A 538 23.49 14.96 -6.59
C VAL A 538 24.88 14.79 -5.96
N GLY A 539 25.01 14.74 -4.63
CA GLY A 539 26.25 14.34 -3.98
C GLY A 539 26.70 12.94 -4.38
N GLY A 540 25.76 12.01 -4.53
CA GLY A 540 26.02 10.65 -5.01
C GLY A 540 26.47 10.59 -6.48
N LEU A 541 25.98 11.51 -7.33
CA LEU A 541 26.50 11.67 -8.69
C LEU A 541 27.94 12.19 -8.67
N ALA A 542 28.19 13.24 -7.88
CA ALA A 542 29.47 13.95 -7.81
C ALA A 542 30.60 13.07 -7.26
N ILE A 543 30.37 12.25 -6.22
CA ILE A 543 31.40 11.34 -5.70
C ILE A 543 31.76 10.22 -6.68
N HIS A 544 30.80 9.70 -7.45
CA HIS A 544 31.09 8.74 -8.50
C HIS A 544 31.88 9.38 -9.66
N ILE A 545 31.56 10.63 -10.03
CA ILE A 545 32.38 11.43 -10.97
C ILE A 545 33.81 11.60 -10.42
N ALA A 546 33.98 11.91 -9.14
CA ALA A 546 35.29 12.09 -8.51
C ALA A 546 36.15 10.82 -8.58
N ILE A 547 35.59 9.67 -8.20
CA ILE A 547 36.33 8.39 -8.15
C ILE A 547 36.50 7.79 -9.55
N MET A 548 35.44 7.67 -10.35
CA MET A 548 35.52 7.11 -11.70
C MET A 548 36.27 8.02 -12.68
N GLY A 549 36.27 9.34 -12.45
CA GLY A 549 37.11 10.28 -13.18
C GLY A 549 38.60 10.20 -12.84
N GLY A 550 38.96 9.57 -11.71
CA GLY A 550 40.34 9.47 -11.22
C GLY A 550 40.81 10.67 -10.41
N HIS A 551 39.92 11.61 -10.07
CA HIS A 551 40.21 12.79 -9.24
C HIS A 551 40.37 12.43 -7.75
N VAL A 552 39.78 11.30 -7.33
CA VAL A 552 39.93 10.72 -5.99
C VAL A 552 40.27 9.24 -6.13
N SER A 553 41.41 8.80 -5.57
CA SER A 553 41.71 7.37 -5.51
C SER A 553 40.81 6.66 -4.50
N ALA A 554 40.19 5.56 -4.91
CA ALA A 554 39.43 4.66 -4.03
C ALA A 554 40.23 4.20 -2.79
N THR A 555 41.56 4.15 -2.87
CA THR A 555 42.42 3.79 -1.72
C THR A 555 42.27 4.73 -0.51
N ARG A 556 41.87 5.99 -0.73
CA ARG A 556 41.59 6.99 0.31
C ARG A 556 40.20 6.84 0.92
N ILE A 557 39.31 6.06 0.31
CA ILE A 557 37.94 5.84 0.77
C ILE A 557 37.87 4.51 1.52
N ALA A 558 37.28 4.52 2.72
CA ALA A 558 37.06 3.31 3.52
C ALA A 558 35.78 2.58 3.08
N SER A 559 34.69 3.34 2.87
CA SER A 559 33.42 2.85 2.34
C SER A 559 32.62 3.97 1.69
N LEU A 560 31.68 3.63 0.80
CA LEU A 560 30.81 4.59 0.13
C LEU A 560 29.33 4.19 0.24
N SER A 561 28.56 4.97 1.00
CA SER A 561 27.10 4.86 1.07
C SER A 561 26.44 5.92 0.19
N CYS A 562 25.49 5.54 -0.66
CA CYS A 562 24.74 6.46 -1.52
C CYS A 562 23.24 6.26 -1.41
N THR A 563 22.48 7.35 -1.26
CA THR A 563 21.02 7.34 -1.08
C THR A 563 20.30 7.95 -2.28
N ASN A 564 19.47 7.13 -2.94
CA ASN A 564 18.69 7.45 -4.15
C ASN A 564 19.50 8.06 -5.31
N SER A 565 20.78 7.71 -5.44
CA SER A 565 21.67 8.04 -6.56
C SER A 565 22.93 7.19 -6.54
N SER A 566 23.71 7.23 -7.62
CA SER A 566 24.99 6.51 -7.79
C SER A 566 25.68 7.03 -9.08
N MET A 567 26.50 6.22 -9.76
CA MET A 567 26.80 6.47 -11.19
C MET A 567 25.55 6.39 -12.10
N PHE A 568 24.46 5.77 -11.64
CA PHE A 568 23.14 5.76 -12.28
C PHE A 568 22.16 6.73 -11.61
N PHE A 569 21.18 7.21 -12.38
CA PHE A 569 20.10 8.09 -11.91
C PHE A 569 18.84 7.89 -12.75
N ARG A 570 17.99 6.93 -12.37
CA ARG A 570 16.75 6.58 -13.09
C ARG A 570 15.55 7.28 -12.48
N LEU A 571 15.06 8.31 -13.17
CA LEU A 571 13.87 9.07 -12.80
C LEU A 571 12.56 8.31 -13.04
N THR A 572 11.47 8.74 -12.39
CA THR A 572 10.09 8.36 -12.78
C THR A 572 9.76 8.82 -14.19
N ALA A 573 8.79 8.16 -14.84
CA ALA A 573 8.33 8.57 -16.18
C ALA A 573 7.91 10.05 -16.25
N SER A 574 7.25 10.58 -15.21
CA SER A 574 6.83 11.99 -15.14
C SER A 574 8.01 12.96 -14.99
N ALA A 575 8.98 12.64 -14.13
CA ALA A 575 10.19 13.46 -13.98
C ALA A 575 11.10 13.36 -15.22
N ALA A 576 11.26 12.17 -15.81
CA ALA A 576 11.98 11.97 -17.07
C ALA A 576 11.37 12.81 -18.20
N PHE A 577 10.03 12.83 -18.33
CA PHE A 577 9.34 13.67 -19.32
C PHE A 577 9.60 15.18 -19.09
N LYS A 578 9.57 15.66 -17.83
CA LYS A 578 9.96 17.05 -17.52
C LYS A 578 11.41 17.37 -17.93
N MET A 579 12.35 16.46 -17.68
CA MET A 579 13.76 16.65 -18.05
C MET A 579 13.99 16.54 -19.56
N TRP A 580 13.17 15.76 -20.28
CA TRP A 580 13.19 15.72 -21.73
C TRP A 580 12.72 17.04 -22.36
N LEU A 581 11.64 17.64 -21.85
CA LEU A 581 11.15 18.96 -22.30
C LEU A 581 12.24 20.06 -22.19
N PRO A 582 12.17 21.12 -23.02
CA PRO A 582 13.14 22.22 -23.01
C PRO A 582 12.98 23.21 -21.83
N LEU A 583 12.31 22.80 -20.75
CA LEU A 583 12.00 23.65 -19.59
C LEU A 583 13.26 24.25 -18.93
N ILE A 584 14.32 23.45 -18.77
CA ILE A 584 15.59 23.92 -18.18
C ILE A 584 16.29 24.95 -19.08
N PRO A 585 16.54 24.71 -20.39
CA PRO A 585 17.03 25.74 -21.31
C PRO A 585 16.23 27.05 -21.25
N MET A 586 14.90 26.99 -21.32
CA MET A 586 14.05 28.18 -21.24
C MET A 586 14.19 28.90 -19.89
N SER A 587 14.25 28.15 -18.79
CA SER A 587 14.47 28.71 -17.44
C SER A 587 15.82 29.43 -17.33
N MET A 588 16.88 28.90 -17.95
CA MET A 588 18.20 29.56 -17.97
C MET A 588 18.16 30.88 -18.74
N VAL A 589 17.46 30.93 -19.88
CA VAL A 589 17.27 32.17 -20.66
C VAL A 589 16.47 33.22 -19.87
N ILE A 590 15.43 32.79 -19.16
CA ILE A 590 14.62 33.67 -18.30
C ILE A 590 15.46 34.25 -17.15
N LEU A 591 16.29 33.44 -16.48
CA LEU A 591 17.15 33.88 -15.37
C LEU A 591 18.33 34.76 -15.83
N GLY A 592 18.91 34.49 -17.00
CA GLY A 592 20.03 35.26 -17.55
C GLY A 592 21.31 35.12 -16.71
N LYS A 593 21.88 36.25 -16.28
CA LYS A 593 23.16 36.28 -15.53
C LYS A 593 23.04 35.81 -14.07
N ASN A 594 21.91 36.07 -13.41
CA ASN A 594 21.67 35.59 -12.04
C ASN A 594 20.83 34.32 -12.08
N LYS A 595 21.51 33.17 -11.94
CA LYS A 595 20.92 31.84 -12.00
C LYS A 595 20.47 31.34 -10.62
N THR A 596 20.60 32.11 -9.55
CA THR A 596 20.01 31.73 -8.25
C THR A 596 18.56 32.22 -8.19
N LEU A 597 17.63 31.29 -7.99
CA LEU A 597 16.20 31.57 -7.80
C LEU A 597 15.93 31.75 -6.31
N PRO A 598 15.65 32.96 -5.79
CA PRO A 598 15.31 33.14 -4.37
C PRO A 598 14.01 32.39 -4.07
N LEU A 599 13.97 31.54 -3.04
CA LEU A 599 12.75 30.81 -2.69
C LEU A 599 11.91 31.57 -1.68
N PHE A 600 12.51 32.00 -0.57
CA PHE A 600 11.82 32.73 0.50
C PHE A 600 11.05 33.94 -0.03
N GLU A 601 9.84 34.13 0.49
CA GLU A 601 8.96 35.24 0.15
C GLU A 601 9.56 36.63 0.45
N ILE A 602 10.35 36.73 1.53
CA ILE A 602 11.00 37.97 1.99
C ILE A 602 12.08 38.47 1.01
N LEU A 603 12.66 37.57 0.19
CA LEU A 603 13.73 37.93 -0.74
C LEU A 603 13.16 38.57 -2.02
N LYS A 604 13.69 39.75 -2.39
CA LYS A 604 13.26 40.50 -3.59
C LYS A 604 13.50 39.72 -4.89
N ALA A 605 12.49 38.97 -5.34
CA ALA A 605 12.49 38.31 -6.64
C ALA A 605 12.19 39.30 -7.78
N SER A 606 13.04 39.29 -8.82
CA SER A 606 12.82 40.00 -10.10
C SER A 606 11.55 39.52 -10.82
N THR A 607 11.03 40.31 -11.75
CA THR A 607 9.86 39.94 -12.58
C THR A 607 10.05 38.60 -13.30
N ARG A 608 11.25 38.34 -13.82
CA ARG A 608 11.62 37.07 -14.49
C ARG A 608 11.63 35.88 -13.52
N GLN A 609 12.17 36.06 -12.31
CA GLN A 609 12.13 35.04 -11.26
C GLN A 609 10.69 34.78 -10.77
N ARG A 610 9.85 35.82 -10.65
CA ARG A 610 8.42 35.66 -10.32
C ARG A 610 7.68 34.85 -11.39
N LEU A 611 7.92 35.13 -12.67
CA LEU A 611 7.38 34.33 -13.78
C LEU A 611 7.78 32.85 -13.65
N LEU A 612 9.06 32.56 -13.38
CA LEU A 612 9.54 31.19 -13.19
C LEU A 612 8.89 30.51 -11.96
N LYS A 613 8.71 31.23 -10.83
CA LYS A 613 7.95 30.72 -9.68
C LYS A 613 6.50 30.39 -10.05
N SER A 614 5.82 31.25 -10.82
CA SER A 614 4.44 30.98 -11.27
C SER A 614 4.36 29.76 -12.18
N ILE A 615 5.29 29.61 -13.13
CA ILE A 615 5.40 28.41 -13.96
C ILE A 615 5.61 27.16 -13.08
N ALA A 616 6.52 27.22 -12.10
CA ALA A 616 6.76 26.13 -11.16
C ALA A 616 5.51 25.78 -10.31
N ARG A 617 4.75 26.77 -9.83
CA ARG A 617 3.47 26.51 -9.14
C ARG A 617 2.44 25.81 -10.02
N LEU A 618 2.44 26.07 -11.34
CA LEU A 618 1.60 25.35 -12.31
C LEU A 618 2.12 23.94 -12.66
N MET A 619 3.33 23.55 -12.25
CA MET A 619 3.93 22.27 -12.67
C MET A 619 3.36 21.02 -11.95
N PRO A 620 3.06 19.90 -12.66
CA PRO A 620 4.03 18.81 -12.56
C PRO A 620 4.12 17.85 -11.33
N ARG A 621 3.30 17.91 -10.25
CA ARG A 621 3.64 17.26 -8.93
C ARG A 621 2.51 16.51 -8.19
N TYR A 622 2.81 15.34 -7.61
CA TYR A 622 1.88 14.43 -6.90
C TYR A 622 1.22 15.06 -5.66
N GLU A 623 2.01 15.48 -4.66
CA GLU A 623 1.49 16.08 -3.43
C GLU A 623 1.65 17.60 -3.43
N ARG A 624 0.77 18.30 -2.68
CA ARG A 624 0.88 19.73 -2.41
C ARG A 624 0.58 20.03 -0.94
N CYS A 625 1.21 21.08 -0.42
CA CYS A 625 0.99 21.64 0.91
C CYS A 625 0.82 23.16 0.82
N ASN A 626 0.46 23.81 1.94
CA ASN A 626 0.21 25.25 1.97
C ASN A 626 1.50 26.12 2.01
N CYS A 627 2.70 25.49 2.00
CA CYS A 627 3.96 26.23 2.01
C CYS A 627 4.39 26.59 0.58
N ASP A 628 4.30 27.88 0.26
CA ASP A 628 4.60 28.45 -1.05
C ASP A 628 6.01 28.10 -1.59
N GLU A 629 7.02 28.06 -0.71
CA GLU A 629 8.38 27.65 -1.07
C GLU A 629 8.50 26.17 -1.41
N CYS A 630 7.83 25.29 -0.64
CA CYS A 630 7.74 23.86 -0.94
C CYS A 630 7.02 23.62 -2.28
N ASP A 631 5.95 24.36 -2.53
CA ASP A 631 5.14 24.26 -3.75
C ASP A 631 5.92 24.70 -5.01
N VAL A 632 6.73 25.77 -4.92
CA VAL A 632 7.67 26.20 -5.97
C VAL A 632 8.80 25.18 -6.16
N PHE A 633 9.45 24.73 -5.07
CA PHE A 633 10.56 23.78 -5.13
C PHE A 633 10.12 22.43 -5.75
N SER A 634 8.98 21.90 -5.28
CA SER A 634 8.36 20.68 -5.81
C SER A 634 7.83 20.86 -7.24
N GLY A 635 7.57 22.09 -7.68
CA GLY A 635 7.30 22.39 -9.08
C GLY A 635 8.50 22.12 -9.99
N ILE A 636 9.69 22.57 -9.56
CA ILE A 636 10.95 22.48 -10.30
C ILE A 636 11.47 21.03 -10.34
N PHE A 637 11.56 20.36 -9.19
CA PHE A 637 12.08 18.98 -9.11
C PHE A 637 11.00 17.91 -9.34
N GLY A 638 9.75 18.17 -8.96
CA GLY A 638 8.84 17.13 -8.47
C GLY A 638 8.92 17.03 -6.94
N ASN A 639 8.00 16.30 -6.30
CA ASN A 639 8.09 16.06 -4.86
C ASN A 639 9.37 15.29 -4.53
N THR A 640 10.15 15.77 -3.56
CA THR A 640 11.40 15.12 -3.11
C THR A 640 11.23 14.33 -1.81
N PHE A 641 10.08 14.39 -1.17
CA PHE A 641 9.72 13.63 0.03
C PHE A 641 8.21 13.44 0.07
N TRP A 642 7.74 12.42 0.79
CA TRP A 642 6.34 12.29 1.18
C TRP A 642 6.09 13.13 2.43
N HIS A 643 5.10 14.02 2.42
CA HIS A 643 4.87 14.91 3.57
C HIS A 643 4.51 14.14 4.84
N VAL A 644 3.88 12.96 4.70
CA VAL A 644 3.56 12.07 5.82
C VAL A 644 4.80 11.62 6.61
N ASN A 645 5.98 11.56 5.98
CA ASN A 645 7.24 11.15 6.63
C ASN A 645 7.99 12.31 7.30
N ILE A 646 7.58 13.56 7.09
CA ILE A 646 8.29 14.76 7.58
C ILE A 646 7.53 15.39 8.75
N SER A 647 8.24 15.72 9.84
CA SER A 647 7.66 16.46 10.96
C SER A 647 7.29 17.89 10.54
N THR A 648 6.27 18.48 11.19
CA THR A 648 5.84 19.86 10.88
C THR A 648 6.97 20.88 11.11
N THR A 649 7.80 20.66 12.13
CA THR A 649 8.97 21.47 12.48
C THR A 649 10.08 21.36 11.42
N MET A 650 10.40 20.15 10.95
CA MET A 650 11.38 19.93 9.89
C MET A 650 10.91 20.50 8.56
N HIS A 651 9.65 20.30 8.19
CA HIS A 651 9.05 20.86 6.98
C HIS A 651 9.11 22.41 6.98
N HIS A 652 8.81 23.04 8.12
CA HIS A 652 8.95 24.48 8.28
C HIS A 652 10.42 24.93 8.19
N TRP A 653 11.34 24.29 8.94
CA TRP A 653 12.76 24.68 8.94
C TRP A 653 13.39 24.54 7.55
N LEU A 654 13.13 23.45 6.83
CA LEU A 654 13.66 23.22 5.49
C LEU A 654 13.27 24.35 4.53
N ASN A 655 11.97 24.67 4.47
CA ASN A 655 11.41 25.57 3.47
C ASN A 655 11.47 27.07 3.84
N LYS A 656 11.55 27.40 5.13
CA LYS A 656 11.56 28.80 5.62
C LYS A 656 12.87 29.24 6.28
N LYS A 657 13.83 28.34 6.54
CA LYS A 657 15.12 28.68 7.18
C LYS A 657 16.36 28.10 6.47
N SER A 658 16.33 26.85 6.03
CA SER A 658 17.48 26.17 5.41
C SER A 658 17.75 26.59 3.96
N LEU A 659 16.70 26.84 3.16
CA LEU A 659 16.81 27.00 1.70
C LEU A 659 16.45 28.42 1.20
N PRO A 660 17.30 29.45 1.41
CA PRO A 660 17.00 30.82 1.01
C PRO A 660 16.85 31.01 -0.50
N GLY A 661 17.65 30.29 -1.29
CA GLY A 661 17.58 30.31 -2.75
C GLY A 661 18.07 29.00 -3.34
N LEU A 662 17.63 28.72 -4.56
CA LEU A 662 17.97 27.53 -5.34
C LEU A 662 18.94 27.91 -6.47
N PRO A 663 20.22 27.48 -6.42
CA PRO A 663 21.18 27.74 -7.49
C PRO A 663 20.85 26.92 -8.74
N MET A 664 20.33 27.54 -9.79
CA MET A 664 19.87 26.82 -10.99
C MET A 664 21.00 26.48 -11.98
N ALA A 665 22.23 26.97 -11.75
CA ALA A 665 23.32 26.88 -12.71
C ALA A 665 23.74 25.42 -13.06
N GLY A 666 23.60 24.47 -12.14
CA GLY A 666 23.91 23.05 -12.37
C GLY A 666 22.85 22.26 -13.13
N PHE A 667 21.61 22.76 -13.25
CA PHE A 667 20.51 22.04 -13.90
C PHE A 667 20.75 21.66 -15.37
N PRO A 668 21.42 22.45 -16.22
CA PRO A 668 21.72 22.06 -17.60
C PRO A 668 22.57 20.79 -17.68
N HIS A 669 23.52 20.60 -16.76
CA HIS A 669 24.30 19.36 -16.69
C HIS A 669 23.48 18.23 -16.06
N LEU A 670 22.74 18.49 -14.96
CA LEU A 670 21.83 17.52 -14.36
C LEU A 670 20.82 16.98 -15.38
N ARG A 671 20.30 17.81 -16.29
CA ARG A 671 19.43 17.39 -17.41
C ARG A 671 20.11 16.39 -18.35
N ARG A 672 21.41 16.55 -18.65
CA ARG A 672 22.16 15.61 -19.49
C ARG A 672 22.28 14.25 -18.77
N ILE A 673 22.66 14.26 -17.49
CA ILE A 673 22.72 13.07 -16.62
C ILE A 673 21.35 12.37 -16.54
N CYS A 674 20.27 13.10 -16.25
CA CYS A 674 18.92 12.54 -16.16
C CYS A 674 18.43 11.92 -17.47
N ASN A 675 18.74 12.54 -18.61
CA ASN A 675 18.34 12.04 -19.93
C ASN A 675 19.17 10.82 -20.38
N ALA A 676 20.45 10.72 -19.98
CA ALA A 676 21.27 9.52 -20.16
C ALA A 676 20.86 8.39 -19.18
N GLY A 677 20.44 8.75 -17.97
CA GLY A 677 20.16 7.82 -16.86
C GLY A 677 21.42 7.40 -16.08
N PHE A 678 22.57 7.99 -16.38
CA PHE A 678 23.87 7.75 -15.75
C PHE A 678 24.77 9.00 -15.87
N ILE A 679 25.86 9.04 -15.08
CA ILE A 679 26.79 10.17 -15.05
C ILE A 679 27.53 10.34 -16.38
N VAL A 680 27.56 11.58 -16.87
CA VAL A 680 28.24 12.00 -18.10
C VAL A 680 29.13 13.20 -17.79
N ASP A 681 30.04 13.53 -18.71
CA ASP A 681 30.80 14.78 -18.62
C ASP A 681 29.94 16.01 -18.95
N SER A 682 30.49 17.20 -18.73
CA SER A 682 29.82 18.47 -19.04
C SER A 682 29.37 18.59 -20.51
N ASN A 683 29.99 17.88 -21.45
CA ASN A 683 29.58 17.83 -22.86
C ASN A 683 28.45 16.82 -23.12
N GLY A 684 28.29 15.81 -22.26
CA GLY A 684 27.30 14.74 -22.34
C GLY A 684 27.87 13.38 -22.75
N ASN A 685 29.19 13.21 -22.80
CA ASN A 685 29.83 11.94 -23.17
C ASN A 685 29.90 10.97 -21.98
N ASN A 686 29.94 9.67 -22.27
CA ASN A 686 30.18 8.63 -21.27
C ASN A 686 31.68 8.50 -20.94
N SER A 687 32.20 9.47 -20.19
CA SER A 687 33.61 9.57 -19.82
C SER A 687 33.96 8.88 -18.48
N TYR A 688 32.95 8.27 -17.82
CA TYR A 688 33.06 7.74 -16.45
C TYR A 688 32.78 6.24 -16.33
N LEU A 689 31.70 5.73 -16.95
CA LEU A 689 31.36 4.30 -16.84
C LEU A 689 32.33 3.41 -17.66
N SER A 690 33.23 4.01 -18.45
CA SER A 690 34.38 3.31 -19.03
C SER A 690 35.43 2.90 -17.98
N HIS A 691 35.35 3.43 -16.75
CA HIS A 691 36.37 3.28 -15.71
C HIS A 691 35.91 2.62 -14.40
N PRO A 692 35.25 1.45 -14.43
CA PRO A 692 34.83 0.76 -13.22
C PRO A 692 36.00 0.24 -12.38
N GLU A 693 37.19 0.05 -12.96
CA GLU A 693 38.42 -0.39 -12.25
C GLU A 693 38.81 0.57 -11.12
N ARG A 694 38.42 1.84 -11.22
CA ARG A 694 38.72 2.89 -10.24
C ARG A 694 37.80 2.83 -9.01
N MET A 695 36.68 2.12 -9.08
CA MET A 695 35.73 1.92 -7.97
C MET A 695 36.10 0.72 -7.08
N ALA A 696 37.39 0.49 -6.86
CA ALA A 696 37.93 -0.58 -6.01
C ALA A 696 37.73 -0.30 -4.50
N LEU A 697 36.46 -0.25 -4.06
CA LEU A 697 36.03 -0.02 -2.68
C LEU A 697 34.67 -0.68 -2.40
N SER A 698 34.35 -0.90 -1.12
CA SER A 698 33.03 -1.41 -0.72
C SER A 698 31.97 -0.32 -0.82
N THR A 699 30.78 -0.66 -1.31
CA THR A 699 29.67 0.28 -1.52
C THR A 699 28.33 -0.21 -0.97
N LEU A 700 27.49 0.74 -0.54
CA LEU A 700 26.10 0.52 -0.15
C LEU A 700 25.19 1.47 -0.94
N TYR A 701 24.20 0.90 -1.64
CA TYR A 701 23.20 1.67 -2.37
C TYR A 701 21.82 1.55 -1.71
N ILE A 702 21.33 2.64 -1.13
CA ILE A 702 20.00 2.71 -0.50
C ILE A 702 19.04 3.44 -1.45
N SER A 703 17.82 2.93 -1.60
CA SER A 703 16.72 3.66 -2.28
C SER A 703 15.42 3.58 -1.49
N GLY A 704 14.55 4.58 -1.63
CA GLY A 704 13.19 4.49 -1.10
C GLY A 704 12.31 3.61 -1.98
N GLY A 705 11.48 2.76 -1.39
CA GLY A 705 10.54 1.88 -2.11
C GLY A 705 9.30 2.60 -2.65
N GLN A 706 8.94 3.76 -2.09
CA GLN A 706 7.76 4.53 -2.49
C GLN A 706 8.16 5.68 -3.42
N THR A 707 8.40 5.32 -4.67
CA THR A 707 8.93 6.20 -5.72
C THR A 707 8.22 7.55 -5.87
N LEU A 708 8.99 8.66 -5.86
CA LEU A 708 8.52 10.02 -6.19
C LEU A 708 9.31 10.63 -7.37
N LEU A 709 10.62 10.74 -7.19
CA LEU A 709 11.54 11.37 -8.15
C LEU A 709 12.44 10.34 -8.84
N VAL A 710 13.08 9.48 -8.06
CA VAL A 710 14.04 8.47 -8.48
C VAL A 710 13.51 7.08 -8.16
N THR A 711 13.67 6.13 -9.08
CA THR A 711 13.20 4.75 -8.95
C THR A 711 14.22 3.84 -8.25
N PRO A 712 13.78 2.76 -7.57
CA PRO A 712 14.65 1.71 -7.03
C PRO A 712 15.60 1.06 -8.03
N GLN A 713 15.31 1.14 -9.35
CA GLN A 713 16.22 0.70 -10.40
C GLN A 713 17.59 1.38 -10.33
N THR A 714 17.67 2.59 -9.77
CA THR A 714 18.92 3.33 -9.57
C THR A 714 19.90 2.56 -8.68
N SER A 715 19.44 2.09 -7.50
CA SER A 715 20.27 1.29 -6.58
C SER A 715 20.52 -0.12 -7.12
N PHE A 716 19.56 -0.69 -7.86
CA PHE A 716 19.69 -2.00 -8.52
C PHE A 716 20.80 -2.01 -9.57
N LEU A 717 20.78 -1.06 -10.51
CA LEU A 717 21.77 -0.96 -11.57
C LEU A 717 23.17 -0.74 -10.98
N ALA A 718 23.31 0.15 -9.99
CA ALA A 718 24.57 0.41 -9.32
C ALA A 718 25.13 -0.83 -8.61
N ASN A 719 24.31 -1.53 -7.83
CA ASN A 719 24.73 -2.75 -7.14
C ASN A 719 25.12 -3.87 -8.12
N LYS A 720 24.34 -4.08 -9.19
CA LYS A 720 24.63 -5.08 -10.22
C LYS A 720 25.91 -4.75 -11.00
N TYR A 721 26.09 -3.48 -11.36
CA TYR A 721 27.26 -2.98 -12.08
C TYR A 721 28.54 -3.15 -11.25
N MET A 722 28.51 -2.81 -9.96
CA MET A 722 29.68 -2.99 -9.09
C MET A 722 29.97 -4.45 -8.77
N LYS A 723 28.95 -5.30 -8.52
CA LYS A 723 29.15 -6.76 -8.40
C LYS A 723 29.76 -7.39 -9.64
N LEU A 724 29.48 -6.87 -10.83
CA LEU A 724 30.03 -7.37 -12.09
C LEU A 724 31.50 -6.96 -12.29
N HIS A 725 31.84 -5.70 -12.02
CA HIS A 725 33.17 -5.15 -12.34
C HIS A 725 34.15 -5.09 -11.16
N GLN A 726 33.67 -5.18 -9.92
CA GLN A 726 34.46 -5.12 -8.69
C GLN A 726 34.11 -6.26 -7.71
N PRO A 727 34.05 -7.53 -8.15
CA PRO A 727 33.58 -8.65 -7.31
C PRO A 727 34.42 -8.92 -6.06
N GLY A 728 35.63 -8.36 -5.95
CA GLY A 728 36.48 -8.44 -4.76
C GLY A 728 36.07 -7.54 -3.59
N PHE A 729 35.06 -6.68 -3.77
CA PHE A 729 34.58 -5.74 -2.74
C PHE A 729 33.12 -6.02 -2.33
N ARG A 730 32.75 -5.58 -1.13
CA ARG A 730 31.39 -5.78 -0.60
C ARG A 730 30.45 -4.73 -1.20
N HIS A 731 29.45 -5.20 -1.96
CA HIS A 731 28.47 -4.35 -2.62
C HIS A 731 27.04 -4.66 -2.16
N GLU A 732 26.46 -3.76 -1.38
CA GLU A 732 25.17 -3.91 -0.71
C GLU A 732 24.07 -3.06 -1.40
N ARG A 733 22.81 -3.50 -1.29
CA ARG A 733 21.63 -2.76 -1.73
C ARG A 733 20.55 -2.87 -0.67
N VAL A 734 19.90 -1.76 -0.34
CA VAL A 734 18.71 -1.72 0.52
C VAL A 734 17.60 -0.93 -0.18
N VAL A 735 16.38 -1.44 -0.14
CA VAL A 735 15.18 -0.69 -0.53
C VAL A 735 14.35 -0.47 0.73
N VAL A 736 14.15 0.78 1.13
CA VAL A 736 13.46 1.13 2.38
C VAL A 736 11.99 1.43 2.10
N ASP A 737 11.14 0.54 2.57
CA ASP A 737 9.72 0.51 2.27
C ASP A 737 8.96 1.67 2.96
N GLY A 738 8.13 2.39 2.20
CA GLY A 738 7.39 3.58 2.67
C GLY A 738 8.18 4.90 2.68
N PHE A 739 9.40 4.92 2.13
CA PHE A 739 10.19 6.14 1.92
C PHE A 739 10.33 6.48 0.44
N GLY A 740 10.45 7.77 0.13
CA GLY A 740 10.63 8.32 -1.21
C GLY A 740 12.08 8.66 -1.55
N HIS A 741 12.40 9.95 -1.67
CA HIS A 741 13.69 10.42 -2.16
C HIS A 741 14.61 10.95 -1.05
N SER A 742 14.34 12.14 -0.52
CA SER A 742 15.14 12.79 0.54
C SER A 742 14.64 12.47 1.95
N ASP A 743 13.39 12.03 2.10
CA ASP A 743 12.82 11.53 3.36
C ASP A 743 13.56 10.31 3.92
N LEU A 744 14.41 9.62 3.14
CA LEU A 744 15.38 8.65 3.65
C LEU A 744 16.32 9.24 4.71
N LEU A 745 16.60 10.54 4.65
CA LEU A 745 17.54 11.21 5.55
C LEU A 745 16.86 12.26 6.43
N ILE A 746 15.87 12.99 5.91
CA ILE A 746 15.16 14.05 6.63
C ILE A 746 13.83 13.61 7.27
N GLY A 747 13.45 12.34 7.16
CA GLY A 747 12.20 11.82 7.71
C GLY A 747 12.25 11.52 9.20
N GLU A 748 11.13 11.69 9.87
CA GLU A 748 10.91 11.51 11.33
C GLU A 748 11.35 10.11 11.84
N ASN A 749 11.31 9.10 10.95
CA ASN A 749 11.70 7.71 11.25
C ASN A 749 13.01 7.25 10.58
N SER A 750 13.79 8.16 9.96
CA SER A 750 15.03 7.83 9.24
C SER A 750 16.08 7.18 10.14
N TYR A 751 16.22 7.68 11.37
CA TYR A 751 17.16 7.14 12.36
C TYR A 751 16.87 5.69 12.76
N ARG A 752 15.61 5.23 12.65
CA ARG A 752 15.22 3.85 12.94
C ARG A 752 15.36 2.92 11.74
N LYS A 753 15.11 3.43 10.53
CA LYS A 753 14.90 2.61 9.32
C LYS A 753 15.95 2.77 8.22
N VAL A 754 16.82 3.77 8.30
CA VAL A 754 17.81 4.07 7.26
C VAL A 754 19.22 4.16 7.83
N PHE A 755 19.41 4.91 8.92
CA PHE A 755 20.75 5.15 9.48
C PHE A 755 21.46 3.84 9.93
N PRO A 756 20.78 2.83 10.52
CA PRO A 756 21.44 1.57 10.91
C PRO A 756 22.11 0.83 9.75
N HIS A 757 21.59 0.95 8.52
CA HIS A 757 22.24 0.36 7.34
C HIS A 757 23.57 1.05 7.00
N ILE A 758 23.62 2.38 7.15
CA ILE A 758 24.82 3.20 6.90
C ILE A 758 25.87 2.90 7.98
N LEU A 759 25.47 2.89 9.26
CA LEU A 759 26.34 2.53 10.38
C LEU A 759 26.90 1.11 10.24
N SER A 760 26.05 0.12 9.93
CA SER A 760 26.47 -1.27 9.70
C SER A 760 27.51 -1.37 8.58
N HIS A 761 27.33 -0.63 7.47
CA HIS A 761 28.29 -0.65 6.36
C HIS A 761 29.63 0.00 6.71
N ILE A 762 29.61 1.09 7.50
CA ILE A 762 30.81 1.76 8.04
C ILE A 762 31.56 0.82 9.00
N GLY A 763 30.87 0.28 10.02
CA GLY A 763 31.46 -0.62 11.01
C GLY A 763 32.06 -1.89 10.39
N LEU A 764 31.36 -2.50 9.44
CA LEU A 764 31.88 -3.65 8.67
C LEU A 764 33.04 -3.30 7.73
N ALA A 765 33.30 -2.02 7.43
CA ALA A 765 34.46 -1.60 6.66
C ALA A 765 35.69 -1.33 7.57
N GLU A 766 35.47 -0.89 8.80
CA GLU A 766 36.52 -0.80 9.83
C GLU A 766 36.93 -2.18 10.35
N GLN A 767 35.97 -3.07 10.64
CA GLN A 767 36.21 -4.46 11.08
C GLN A 767 36.96 -5.31 10.03
N GLY A 768 36.88 -4.93 8.75
CA GLY A 768 37.68 -5.50 7.66
C GLY A 768 39.20 -5.30 7.82
N ARG A 769 39.64 -4.51 8.81
CA ARG A 769 41.05 -4.37 9.22
C ARG A 769 41.44 -5.30 10.38
N THR A 770 40.50 -5.99 11.02
CA THR A 770 40.73 -6.66 12.32
C THR A 770 40.29 -8.12 12.41
N SER A 771 39.45 -8.64 11.51
CA SER A 771 39.07 -10.06 11.55
C SER A 771 38.80 -10.66 10.17
N ALA A 772 39.80 -11.36 9.63
CA ALA A 772 39.53 -12.54 8.82
C ALA A 772 39.15 -13.69 9.77
N LEU A 773 38.07 -14.40 9.44
CA LEU A 773 37.38 -15.45 10.23
C LEU A 773 36.40 -14.94 11.30
N ASN A 774 35.27 -15.66 11.39
CA ASN A 774 34.21 -15.61 12.42
C ASN A 774 33.27 -14.38 12.46
N VAL A 775 32.29 -14.33 11.54
CA VAL A 775 30.94 -13.85 11.87
C VAL A 775 29.90 -14.86 11.38
N LYS A 776 29.12 -15.42 12.30
CA LYS A 776 27.94 -16.23 12.00
C LYS A 776 26.84 -15.35 11.39
N GLU A 777 26.14 -15.86 10.39
CA GLU A 777 24.90 -15.26 9.89
C GLU A 777 23.89 -15.10 11.05
N ARG A 778 23.61 -13.86 11.45
CA ARG A 778 22.37 -13.55 12.17
C ARG A 778 21.29 -13.31 11.12
N THR A 779 20.39 -14.28 11.03
CA THR A 779 19.24 -14.31 10.13
C THR A 779 18.37 -13.05 10.24
N PHE A 780 18.42 -12.22 9.22
CA PHE A 780 17.30 -11.39 8.78
C PHE A 780 16.91 -11.84 7.37
N GLY A 781 15.61 -11.86 7.08
CA GLY A 781 15.00 -12.66 6.00
C GLY A 781 15.72 -12.61 4.64
N THR A 782 16.43 -13.69 4.32
CA THR A 782 17.13 -13.89 3.04
C THR A 782 16.16 -14.25 1.92
N GLY A 783 15.47 -13.23 1.38
CA GLY A 783 14.76 -13.32 0.10
C GLY A 783 15.74 -13.48 -1.06
N SER A 784 16.07 -14.73 -1.43
CA SER A 784 17.00 -15.06 -2.50
C SER A 784 16.46 -14.66 -3.90
N LEU A 785 16.79 -13.44 -4.35
CA LEU A 785 16.52 -12.97 -5.72
C LEU A 785 17.82 -12.84 -6.53
N ALA A 786 18.50 -13.97 -6.70
CA ALA A 786 19.56 -14.11 -7.70
C ALA A 786 18.90 -14.28 -9.09
N TRP A 787 19.29 -13.44 -10.06
CA TRP A 787 18.92 -13.52 -11.49
C TRP A 787 17.44 -13.32 -11.88
N ALA A 788 16.57 -12.86 -10.99
CA ALA A 788 15.22 -12.42 -11.33
C ALA A 788 15.14 -10.93 -11.71
N ASN A 789 14.05 -10.51 -12.35
CA ASN A 789 13.71 -9.08 -12.51
C ASN A 789 13.51 -8.43 -11.13
N ASP A 790 13.83 -7.13 -11.01
CA ASP A 790 13.61 -6.39 -9.76
C ASP A 790 12.10 -6.44 -9.40
N PRO A 791 11.68 -6.90 -8.20
CA PRO A 791 10.26 -6.89 -7.82
C PRO A 791 9.63 -5.49 -7.81
N TYR A 792 10.46 -4.44 -7.88
CA TYR A 792 10.07 -3.05 -8.06
C TYR A 792 10.16 -2.55 -9.53
N GLU A 793 10.24 -3.44 -10.55
CA GLU A 793 10.04 -3.02 -11.95
C GLU A 793 8.59 -2.53 -12.15
N GLU A 794 8.43 -1.22 -12.41
CA GLU A 794 7.22 -0.73 -13.07
C GLU A 794 7.05 -1.49 -14.40
N GLY A 795 5.94 -2.21 -14.54
CA GLY A 795 5.74 -3.18 -15.61
C GLY A 795 5.99 -2.59 -17.00
N LYS A 796 6.95 -3.19 -17.73
CA LYS A 796 7.37 -2.73 -19.06
C LYS A 796 6.19 -2.60 -20.03
N GLY A 797 5.94 -1.38 -20.48
CA GLY A 797 5.54 -1.10 -21.86
C GLY A 797 4.29 -1.79 -22.40
N GLY A 798 3.16 -1.72 -21.69
CA GLY A 798 1.86 -1.85 -22.36
C GLY A 798 1.62 -0.67 -23.32
N LEU A 799 1.03 -0.91 -24.49
CA LEU A 799 0.83 0.07 -25.57
C LEU A 799 0.11 1.38 -25.13
N GLY A 800 -0.58 1.36 -23.98
CA GLY A 800 -1.18 2.54 -23.35
C GLY A 800 -0.18 3.62 -22.91
N SER A 801 1.10 3.33 -22.71
CA SER A 801 2.06 4.35 -22.23
C SER A 801 2.28 5.52 -23.22
N LEU A 802 2.07 5.30 -24.52
CA LEU A 802 2.32 6.29 -25.58
C LEU A 802 1.03 6.90 -26.17
N VAL A 803 -0.12 6.26 -26.00
CA VAL A 803 -1.40 6.73 -26.56
C VAL A 803 -2.05 7.83 -25.69
N PHE A 804 -1.83 7.79 -24.37
CA PHE A 804 -2.49 8.71 -23.44
C PHE A 804 -2.09 10.20 -23.54
N PRO A 805 -0.82 10.58 -23.83
CA PRO A 805 -0.43 11.99 -23.99
C PRO A 805 -1.19 12.70 -25.13
N LEU A 806 -1.40 12.01 -26.26
CA LEU A 806 -2.17 12.54 -27.40
C LEU A 806 -3.66 12.71 -27.06
N VAL A 807 -4.24 11.75 -26.35
CA VAL A 807 -5.63 11.83 -25.88
C VAL A 807 -5.82 12.99 -24.90
N THR A 808 -4.85 13.27 -24.02
CA THR A 808 -4.92 14.44 -23.12
C THR A 808 -4.89 15.78 -23.85
N VAL A 809 -4.12 15.92 -24.94
CA VAL A 809 -4.15 17.15 -25.76
C VAL A 809 -5.51 17.32 -26.44
N TRP A 810 -6.08 16.22 -26.95
CA TRP A 810 -7.39 16.24 -27.62
C TRP A 810 -8.55 16.59 -26.68
N PHE A 811 -8.56 16.04 -25.46
CA PHE A 811 -9.58 16.40 -24.45
C PHE A 811 -9.39 17.81 -23.87
N LEU A 812 -8.15 18.31 -23.76
CA LEU A 812 -7.93 19.71 -23.36
C LEU A 812 -8.48 20.67 -24.42
N PHE A 813 -8.26 20.36 -25.71
CA PHE A 813 -8.83 21.10 -26.83
C PHE A 813 -10.37 21.05 -26.82
N LEU A 814 -10.96 19.86 -26.65
CA LEU A 814 -12.41 19.69 -26.55
C LEU A 814 -13.01 20.47 -25.36
N PHE A 815 -12.34 20.49 -24.21
CA PHE A 815 -12.77 21.23 -23.03
C PHE A 815 -12.70 22.75 -23.24
N ILE A 816 -11.67 23.25 -23.93
CA ILE A 816 -11.56 24.67 -24.32
C ILE A 816 -12.68 25.04 -25.30
N VAL A 817 -12.96 24.20 -26.30
CA VAL A 817 -14.08 24.43 -27.25
C VAL A 817 -15.44 24.44 -26.52
N ILE A 818 -15.66 23.54 -25.55
CA ILE A 818 -16.90 23.52 -24.75
C ILE A 818 -17.01 24.75 -23.83
N MET A 819 -15.91 25.23 -23.25
CA MET A 819 -15.91 26.46 -22.45
C MET A 819 -16.18 27.71 -23.29
N VAL A 820 -15.69 27.77 -24.53
CA VAL A 820 -15.97 28.86 -25.49
C VAL A 820 -17.42 28.81 -26.03
N PHE A 821 -18.10 27.67 -25.91
CA PHE A 821 -19.53 27.54 -26.26
C PHE A 821 -20.49 27.72 -25.07
N LEU A 822 -19.99 27.94 -23.86
CA LEU A 822 -20.77 28.06 -22.62
C LEU A 822 -20.51 29.37 -21.84
N PHE A 823 -19.81 30.33 -22.45
CA PHE A 823 -19.58 31.69 -21.93
C PHE A 823 -19.88 32.73 -23.02
#